data_AF-A0A318UN81-F1
#
_entry.id   AF-A0A318UN81-F1
#
_cell.length_a   1.000
_cell.length_b   1.000
_cell.length_c   1.000
_cell.angle_alpha   90.00
_cell.angle_beta   90.00
_cell.angle_gamma   90.00
#
_symmetry.space_group_name_H-M   'P 1'
#
loop_
_entity.id
_entity.type
_entity.pdbx_description
1 polymer ?
#
loop_
_entity_poly.entity_id
_entity_poly.type
_entity_poly.pdbx_seq_one_letter_code
_entity_poly.pdbx_strand_id
1 'polypeptide(L)'
;MIKSLGKILFSTRTMGVMLLLYAFSMAMATFVENDYGTAVAKALIYNCWWFELVMFILVLNFIGNIKRYQLVSFKKLPLLVFHLAFIVIFIGGYVTRYISFEGSMHIREGESSNEVVSDATFFKVQIGKGDQALAYDDVPAILISNRIPTYLKPFKKTFVQQYDYNGARVKMKVIDFYARAQDSLIREASGKATLHLVVLENGKRTNKYIPSGTVQLMQNILVSYNKPTPGVINIEDAAGGLQISSPYEGNYMIMATQERKTVTGESQPQAFNLRSLYTIAGLAFVVPEGPVNGHITYFEGDKKTHEHDPDLVRLEVTTPTVKDTVSFYGGRGLTNFQHQSEIGGLRISLAYGSKIYNTPFSLKLVHFKMEKYPGSNSPAAYSSDVMVQDSGSDTPYKIFMNHVLDHKGYRFFQSSFDTDEKGTVLSVNHDYWGTNITYIGYTLLFLGMFVTLFWKGTHFSKLNEQLKAISKSKTLVLLFLFLPFGAAFSQEIDMHGKNGPAEHDHNHAEPGHSHSQPSQAELQMLLSAKTADPAQFAASVRIDLKHAENFGHLPVQNIDGRIEPVNTMALEILRKLHRKDRFYTLTANQFFLSASTSPFSWVNVPFIKVGTKGGPELLKAVKANAEGYTSMINMMTVMPDGSLQFILGDEYLKAFAKKPAEQSSYDKDVIDLNDKLQAMLQLVNGQYLRILPVAGDANNTWVAQPLDQMNSNAAQPTPVERYFKSVLSGNWSAADTDLEAIKALQLKHSGNVVPSKAKIDWEVSYNSWNIFLNLMISYSILGTLILALAFIKLFKNSKSLDKLVNFTLIFIGIAVLLQAIGLGVRWYISGHEPWSNGYEAVLFISWIGVLSGLLMYRNSNAFIPAAGCLIAVILMGFAHGGSQMNPQITPLVPVLKSYWLMIHVAIITSSYGFFGLSALLGTVVLVLYIIDNKKISAKVKASVTELSIVNEMSLTVGLFLLTVGTFLGGIWANESWGRYWSWDPKETWAFISVIVYAFILHVRLIPKMKSKYLFNLLSLLGFSTIIMTYFGVNYYLTGLHSYAQGDPVPVPSWVYVTITIVFILAVVSYKRYKIRNK
;
A
#
# COMPACT_ATOMS: atom_id res chain seq x y z
N MET A 1 -41.69 25.66 20.41
CA MET A 1 -41.00 24.66 19.55
C MET A 1 -39.53 25.01 19.28
N ILE A 2 -39.22 26.18 18.68
CA ILE A 2 -37.85 26.62 18.28
C ILE A 2 -36.83 26.60 19.44
N LYS A 3 -37.18 27.12 20.62
CA LYS A 3 -36.30 27.07 21.81
C LYS A 3 -36.01 25.64 22.31
N SER A 4 -36.91 24.69 22.06
CA SER A 4 -36.74 23.28 22.44
C SER A 4 -35.81 22.57 21.44
N LEU A 5 -36.06 22.77 20.15
CA LEU A 5 -35.19 22.30 19.05
C LEU A 5 -33.76 22.84 19.21
N GLY A 6 -33.57 24.12 19.50
CA GLY A 6 -32.25 24.70 19.75
C GLY A 6 -31.53 24.08 20.95
N LYS A 7 -32.25 23.75 22.04
CA LYS A 7 -31.65 23.06 23.20
C LYS A 7 -31.14 21.66 22.88
N ILE A 8 -31.83 20.95 21.96
CA ILE A 8 -31.41 19.63 21.48
C ILE A 8 -30.25 19.79 20.50
N LEU A 9 -30.42 20.62 19.48
CA LEU A 9 -29.44 20.83 18.41
C LEU A 9 -28.09 21.31 18.94
N PHE A 10 -28.06 22.22 19.91
CA PHE A 10 -26.83 22.75 20.53
C PHE A 10 -26.43 22.01 21.81
N SER A 11 -26.78 20.73 21.92
CA SER A 11 -26.38 19.89 23.05
C SER A 11 -25.09 19.12 22.76
N THR A 12 -24.33 18.83 23.81
CA THR A 12 -23.15 17.94 23.71
C THR A 12 -23.53 16.48 23.46
N ARG A 13 -24.80 16.10 23.72
CA ARG A 13 -25.33 14.77 23.37
C ARG A 13 -25.45 14.65 21.85
N THR A 14 -26.09 15.63 21.21
CA THR A 14 -26.22 15.68 19.75
C THR A 14 -24.86 15.74 19.08
N MET A 15 -23.92 16.54 19.62
CA MET A 15 -22.53 16.56 19.15
C MET A 15 -21.91 15.16 19.15
N GLY A 16 -21.96 14.45 20.27
CA GLY A 16 -21.37 13.11 20.39
C GLY A 16 -22.01 12.09 19.45
N VAL A 17 -23.34 12.12 19.31
CA VAL A 17 -24.06 11.23 18.37
C VAL A 17 -23.67 11.53 16.92
N MET A 18 -23.60 12.80 16.54
CA MET A 18 -23.27 13.21 15.17
C MET A 18 -21.81 12.92 14.82
N LEU A 19 -20.87 13.08 15.76
CA LEU A 19 -19.48 12.70 15.55
C LEU A 19 -19.35 11.19 15.31
N LEU A 20 -20.00 10.36 16.13
CA LEU A 20 -19.97 8.91 15.95
C LEU A 20 -20.67 8.46 14.67
N LEU A 21 -21.79 9.09 14.32
CA LEU A 21 -22.49 8.83 13.07
C LEU A 21 -21.60 9.19 11.87
N TYR A 22 -20.90 10.32 11.93
CA TYR A 22 -19.98 10.74 10.88
C TYR A 22 -18.82 9.77 10.71
N ALA A 23 -18.14 9.40 11.80
CA ALA A 23 -17.07 8.41 11.81
C ALA A 23 -17.54 7.04 11.29
N PHE A 24 -18.71 6.57 11.71
CA PHE A 24 -19.29 5.30 11.26
C PHE A 24 -19.62 5.33 9.75
N SER A 25 -20.17 6.44 9.27
CA SER A 25 -20.51 6.61 7.85
C SER A 25 -19.26 6.54 6.96
N MET A 26 -18.17 7.18 7.39
CA MET A 26 -16.88 7.12 6.70
C MET A 26 -16.26 5.72 6.77
N ALA A 27 -16.28 5.07 7.95
CA ALA A 27 -15.79 3.69 8.08
C ALA A 27 -16.53 2.74 7.13
N MET A 28 -17.86 2.81 7.11
CA MET A 28 -18.69 2.05 6.17
C MET A 28 -18.34 2.35 4.71
N ALA A 29 -18.07 3.61 4.36
CA ALA A 29 -17.67 3.98 3.01
C ALA A 29 -16.36 3.31 2.58
N THR A 30 -15.37 3.20 3.46
CA THR A 30 -14.10 2.52 3.13
C THR A 30 -14.27 1.03 2.83
N PHE A 31 -15.17 0.34 3.55
CA PHE A 31 -15.50 -1.06 3.25
C PHE A 31 -16.30 -1.20 1.95
N VAL A 32 -17.26 -0.29 1.70
CA VAL A 32 -18.02 -0.28 0.45
C VAL A 32 -17.10 -0.02 -0.74
N GLU A 33 -16.09 0.85 -0.59
CA GLU A 33 -15.09 1.12 -1.61
C GLU A 33 -14.25 -0.13 -1.92
N ASN A 34 -13.74 -0.80 -0.89
CA ASN A 34 -12.99 -2.03 -1.04
C ASN A 34 -13.79 -3.13 -1.77
N ASP A 35 -15.06 -3.32 -1.38
CA ASP A 35 -15.88 -4.44 -1.85
C ASP A 35 -16.59 -4.15 -3.17
N TYR A 36 -17.07 -2.92 -3.39
CA TYR A 36 -17.91 -2.53 -4.53
C TYR A 36 -17.28 -1.47 -5.45
N GLY A 37 -16.19 -0.82 -5.03
CA GLY A 37 -15.42 0.15 -5.82
C GLY A 37 -15.66 1.61 -5.41
N THR A 38 -14.69 2.47 -5.71
CA THR A 38 -14.70 3.89 -5.34
C THR A 38 -15.92 4.66 -5.85
N ALA A 39 -16.37 4.37 -7.08
CA ALA A 39 -17.56 5.01 -7.65
C ALA A 39 -18.83 4.70 -6.83
N VAL A 40 -18.95 3.48 -6.31
CA VAL A 40 -20.10 3.04 -5.48
C VAL A 40 -20.09 3.74 -4.13
N ALA A 41 -18.93 3.81 -3.47
CA ALA A 41 -18.79 4.51 -2.19
C ALA A 41 -19.08 6.02 -2.32
N LYS A 42 -18.56 6.65 -3.39
CA LYS A 42 -18.87 8.05 -3.70
C LYS A 42 -20.37 8.26 -3.93
N ALA A 43 -21.01 7.44 -4.77
CA ALA A 43 -22.43 7.61 -5.10
C ALA A 43 -23.37 7.39 -3.90
N LEU A 44 -23.11 6.39 -3.05
CA LEU A 44 -24.02 5.98 -1.99
C LEU A 44 -23.77 6.68 -0.65
N ILE A 45 -22.57 7.22 -0.42
CA ILE A 45 -22.16 7.79 0.88
C ILE A 45 -21.55 9.18 0.70
N TYR A 46 -20.33 9.29 0.14
CA TYR A 46 -19.59 10.56 0.18
C TYR A 46 -20.30 11.70 -0.56
N ASN A 47 -21.02 11.40 -1.64
CA ASN A 47 -21.75 12.39 -2.45
C ASN A 47 -23.26 12.42 -2.15
N CYS A 48 -23.70 11.80 -1.07
CA CYS A 48 -25.10 11.80 -0.68
C CYS A 48 -25.46 13.00 0.20
N TRP A 49 -26.68 13.53 0.00
CA TRP A 49 -27.22 14.67 0.75
C TRP A 49 -27.26 14.42 2.28
N TRP A 50 -27.48 13.17 2.71
CA TRP A 50 -27.56 12.83 4.12
C TRP A 50 -26.19 12.91 4.80
N PHE A 51 -25.12 12.61 4.07
CA PHE A 51 -23.75 12.70 4.57
C PHE A 51 -23.35 14.16 4.76
N GLU A 52 -23.69 15.01 3.78
CA GLU A 52 -23.56 16.47 3.89
C GLU A 52 -24.40 17.05 5.03
N LEU A 53 -25.61 16.54 5.24
CA LEU A 53 -26.48 16.95 6.34
C LEU A 53 -25.84 16.67 7.71
N VAL A 54 -25.15 15.55 7.89
CA VAL A 54 -24.42 15.25 9.14
C VAL A 54 -23.34 16.30 9.40
N MET A 55 -22.55 16.65 8.38
CA MET A 55 -21.52 17.70 8.50
C MET A 55 -22.15 19.06 8.83
N PHE A 56 -23.24 19.42 8.14
CA PHE A 56 -23.94 20.68 8.36
C PHE A 56 -24.49 20.78 9.79
N ILE A 57 -25.10 19.71 10.30
CA ILE A 57 -25.57 19.65 11.69
C ILE A 57 -24.41 19.78 12.69
N LEU A 58 -23.26 19.15 12.41
CA LEU A 58 -22.05 19.29 13.24
C LEU A 58 -21.55 20.74 13.29
N VAL A 59 -21.50 21.43 12.14
CA VAL A 59 -21.10 22.85 12.07
C VAL A 59 -22.08 23.73 12.86
N LEU A 60 -23.39 23.55 12.67
CA LEU A 60 -24.40 24.28 13.44
C LEU A 60 -24.32 24.00 14.95
N ASN A 61 -24.13 22.73 15.32
CA ASN A 61 -23.96 22.33 16.71
C ASN A 61 -22.73 23.01 17.33
N PHE A 62 -21.63 23.06 16.59
CA PHE A 62 -20.40 23.70 17.03
C PHE A 62 -20.59 25.21 17.23
N ILE A 63 -21.19 25.92 16.28
CA ILE A 63 -21.51 27.36 16.38
C ILE A 63 -22.35 27.65 17.64
N GLY A 64 -23.39 26.85 17.90
CA GLY A 64 -24.22 27.03 19.10
C GLY A 64 -23.46 26.79 20.41
N ASN A 65 -22.48 25.88 20.40
CA ASN A 65 -21.65 25.57 21.56
C ASN A 65 -20.63 26.67 21.89
N ILE A 66 -20.22 27.51 20.93
CA ILE A 66 -19.34 28.66 21.17
C ILE A 66 -19.93 29.58 22.25
N LYS A 67 -21.22 29.94 22.11
CA LYS A 67 -21.92 30.78 23.09
C LYS A 67 -22.13 30.04 24.41
N ARG A 68 -22.56 28.77 24.36
CA ARG A 68 -22.84 27.94 25.55
C ARG A 68 -21.63 27.79 26.49
N TYR A 69 -20.43 27.66 25.93
CA TYR A 69 -19.20 27.49 26.69
C TYR A 69 -18.37 28.77 26.84
N GLN A 70 -18.91 29.92 26.41
CA GLN A 70 -18.24 31.22 26.44
C GLN A 70 -16.81 31.16 25.88
N LEU A 71 -16.67 30.54 24.71
CA LEU A 71 -15.36 30.36 24.07
C LEU A 71 -14.74 31.69 23.59
N VAL A 72 -15.55 32.74 23.43
CA VAL A 72 -15.11 34.10 23.08
C VAL A 72 -14.30 34.80 24.18
N SER A 73 -14.22 34.21 25.38
CA SER A 73 -13.38 34.75 26.44
C SER A 73 -11.88 34.64 26.11
N PHE A 74 -11.10 35.67 26.45
CA PHE A 74 -9.64 35.71 26.18
C PHE A 74 -8.88 34.51 26.77
N LYS A 75 -9.33 33.99 27.91
CA LYS A 75 -8.76 32.78 28.55
C LYS A 75 -8.91 31.50 27.71
N LYS A 76 -9.82 31.49 26.73
CA LYS A 76 -10.12 30.35 25.85
C LYS A 76 -9.89 30.67 24.37
N LEU A 77 -9.27 31.81 24.06
CA LEU A 77 -9.02 32.24 22.69
C LEU A 77 -8.29 31.18 21.85
N PRO A 78 -7.22 30.50 22.33
CA PRO A 78 -6.57 29.44 21.56
C PRO A 78 -7.50 28.26 21.24
N LEU A 79 -8.36 27.91 22.20
CA LEU A 79 -9.36 26.84 22.04
C LEU A 79 -10.44 27.25 21.03
N LEU A 80 -10.85 28.53 21.00
CA LEU A 80 -11.77 29.06 20.01
C LEU A 80 -11.17 29.00 18.61
N VAL A 81 -9.94 29.51 18.44
CA VAL A 81 -9.22 29.52 17.15
C VAL A 81 -9.10 28.10 16.60
N PHE A 82 -8.68 27.14 17.43
CA PHE A 82 -8.60 25.73 17.07
C PHE A 82 -9.91 25.19 16.49
N HIS A 83 -11.05 25.47 17.13
CA HIS A 83 -12.30 24.93 16.62
C HIS A 83 -12.90 25.72 15.45
N LEU A 84 -12.68 27.04 15.38
CA LEU A 84 -13.06 27.86 14.22
C LEU A 84 -12.35 27.38 12.95
N ALA A 85 -11.13 26.87 13.08
CA ALA A 85 -10.39 26.27 11.98
C ALA A 85 -11.17 25.18 11.25
N PHE A 86 -11.90 24.30 11.96
CA PHE A 86 -12.73 23.28 11.31
C PHE A 86 -13.83 23.87 10.44
N ILE A 87 -14.45 24.99 10.85
CA ILE A 87 -15.45 25.67 10.02
C ILE A 87 -14.81 26.14 8.70
N VAL A 88 -13.62 26.76 8.79
CA VAL A 88 -12.88 27.23 7.61
C VAL A 88 -12.52 26.06 6.70
N ILE A 89 -12.04 24.94 7.26
CA ILE A 89 -11.73 23.72 6.51
C ILE A 89 -12.98 23.16 5.81
N PHE A 90 -14.13 23.12 6.49
CA PHE A 90 -15.39 22.66 5.87
C PHE A 90 -15.84 23.57 4.73
N ILE A 91 -15.65 24.89 4.85
CA ILE A 91 -15.94 25.84 3.75
C ILE A 91 -15.00 25.59 2.58
N GLY A 92 -13.71 25.40 2.83
CA GLY A 92 -12.72 25.04 1.81
C GLY A 92 -13.10 23.77 1.06
N GLY A 93 -13.43 22.68 1.78
CA GLY A 93 -13.89 21.44 1.18
C GLY A 93 -15.22 21.56 0.41
N TYR A 94 -16.13 22.43 0.85
CA TYR A 94 -17.35 22.73 0.08
C TYR A 94 -17.04 23.42 -1.24
N VAL A 95 -16.11 24.39 -1.24
CA VAL A 95 -15.63 25.05 -2.46
C VAL A 95 -14.97 24.05 -3.40
N THR A 96 -14.04 23.23 -2.92
CA THR A 96 -13.37 22.18 -3.71
C THR A 96 -14.39 21.24 -4.37
N ARG A 97 -15.43 20.82 -3.63
CA ARG A 97 -16.42 19.86 -4.12
C ARG A 97 -17.28 20.39 -5.28
N TYR A 98 -17.65 21.67 -5.25
CA TYR A 98 -18.66 22.22 -6.16
C TYR A 98 -18.08 23.13 -7.25
N ILE A 99 -16.87 23.66 -7.07
CA ILE A 99 -16.23 24.61 -7.99
C ILE A 99 -15.05 23.97 -8.73
N SER A 100 -14.36 23.03 -8.09
CA SER A 100 -13.09 22.49 -8.58
C SER A 100 -13.29 21.21 -9.40
N PHE A 101 -12.31 20.85 -10.22
CA PHE A 101 -12.33 19.61 -11.01
C PHE A 101 -10.95 18.97 -11.08
N GLU A 102 -10.95 17.66 -11.30
CA GLU A 102 -9.76 16.82 -11.45
C GLU A 102 -9.80 16.08 -12.79
N GLY A 103 -8.64 15.77 -13.33
CA GLY A 103 -8.48 15.02 -14.57
C GLY A 103 -7.05 14.59 -14.86
N SER A 104 -6.79 14.22 -16.11
CA SER A 104 -5.50 13.83 -16.63
C SER A 104 -5.23 14.44 -18.01
N MET A 105 -3.97 14.77 -18.27
CA MET A 105 -3.44 15.22 -19.54
C MET A 105 -2.34 14.25 -19.98
N HIS A 106 -2.54 13.58 -21.10
CA HIS A 106 -1.54 12.71 -21.73
C HIS A 106 -0.81 13.48 -22.82
N ILE A 107 0.52 13.38 -22.85
CA ILE A 107 1.37 14.08 -23.82
C ILE A 107 2.47 13.13 -24.27
N ARG A 108 2.67 13.00 -25.58
CA ARG A 108 3.80 12.27 -26.17
C ARG A 108 4.99 13.19 -26.37
N GLU A 109 6.20 12.63 -26.39
CA GLU A 109 7.42 13.43 -26.60
C GLU A 109 7.37 14.20 -27.92
N GLY A 110 7.69 15.50 -27.85
CA GLY A 110 7.62 16.42 -28.99
C GLY A 110 6.24 17.03 -29.23
N GLU A 111 5.17 16.51 -28.62
CA GLU A 111 3.80 17.02 -28.77
C GLU A 111 3.44 18.06 -27.71
N SER A 112 2.49 18.93 -28.06
CA SER A 112 1.86 19.88 -27.16
C SER A 112 0.40 19.51 -26.92
N SER A 113 -0.07 19.63 -25.67
CA SER A 113 -1.48 19.47 -25.32
C SER A 113 -1.97 20.59 -24.41
N ASN A 114 -3.22 20.98 -24.59
CA ASN A 114 -3.98 21.83 -23.67
C ASN A 114 -5.28 21.15 -23.20
N GLU A 115 -5.44 19.85 -23.50
CA GLU A 115 -6.66 19.09 -23.21
C GLU A 115 -6.52 18.31 -21.90
N VAL A 116 -7.45 18.54 -20.99
CA VAL A 116 -7.57 17.81 -19.71
C VAL A 116 -8.80 16.93 -19.77
N VAL A 117 -8.59 15.62 -19.74
CA VAL A 117 -9.66 14.62 -19.68
C VAL A 117 -10.10 14.45 -18.23
N SER A 118 -11.37 14.74 -17.92
CA SER A 118 -11.86 14.73 -16.55
C SER A 118 -11.92 13.35 -15.92
N ASP A 119 -11.67 13.27 -14.62
CA ASP A 119 -11.88 12.04 -13.85
C ASP A 119 -13.36 11.75 -13.59
N ALA A 120 -14.17 12.81 -13.51
CA ALA A 120 -15.63 12.70 -13.43
C ALA A 120 -16.22 12.23 -14.76
N THR A 121 -17.26 11.40 -14.68
CA THR A 121 -18.03 10.92 -15.82
C THR A 121 -19.30 11.75 -16.05
N PHE A 122 -19.62 11.97 -17.31
CA PHE A 122 -20.75 12.77 -17.78
C PHE A 122 -21.58 11.96 -18.77
N PHE A 123 -22.88 12.22 -18.75
CA PHE A 123 -23.82 11.71 -19.75
C PHE A 123 -24.03 12.80 -20.81
N LYS A 124 -23.69 12.46 -22.06
CA LYS A 124 -23.74 13.39 -23.21
C LYS A 124 -24.82 12.93 -24.18
N VAL A 125 -25.62 13.89 -24.66
CA VAL A 125 -26.77 13.61 -25.52
C VAL A 125 -26.82 14.62 -26.65
N GLN A 126 -27.01 14.11 -27.87
CA GLN A 126 -27.33 14.90 -29.04
C GLN A 126 -28.55 14.29 -29.73
N ILE A 127 -29.56 15.10 -30.05
CA ILE A 127 -30.79 14.66 -30.71
C ILE A 127 -30.92 15.44 -32.02
N GLY A 128 -31.18 14.75 -33.12
CA GLY A 128 -31.36 15.37 -34.43
C GLY A 128 -32.44 14.72 -35.27
N LYS A 129 -32.81 15.39 -36.37
CA LYS A 129 -33.75 14.92 -37.38
C LYS A 129 -33.32 15.47 -38.74
N GLY A 130 -33.00 14.60 -39.71
CA GLY A 130 -32.36 15.01 -40.97
C GLY A 130 -30.99 15.64 -40.71
N ASP A 131 -30.74 16.82 -41.28
CA ASP A 131 -29.47 17.57 -41.14
C ASP A 131 -29.39 18.44 -39.89
N GLN A 132 -30.47 18.57 -39.12
CA GLN A 132 -30.49 19.39 -37.90
C GLN A 132 -30.23 18.53 -36.66
N ALA A 133 -29.29 18.95 -35.81
CA ALA A 133 -29.01 18.30 -34.53
C ALA A 133 -28.80 19.33 -33.41
N LEU A 134 -29.35 19.04 -32.23
CA LEU A 134 -29.20 19.83 -31.01
C LEU A 134 -28.38 19.03 -30.00
N ALA A 135 -27.25 19.58 -29.56
CA ALA A 135 -26.45 19.03 -28.46
C ALA A 135 -26.92 19.66 -27.14
N TYR A 136 -27.07 18.82 -26.11
CA TYR A 136 -27.47 19.26 -24.77
C TYR A 136 -26.26 19.33 -23.83
N ASP A 137 -26.41 20.04 -22.71
CA ASP A 137 -25.37 20.14 -21.69
C ASP A 137 -25.00 18.78 -21.11
N ASP A 138 -23.69 18.57 -20.94
CA ASP A 138 -23.12 17.39 -20.29
C ASP A 138 -23.60 17.31 -18.83
N VAL A 139 -24.31 16.23 -18.48
CA VAL A 139 -24.84 16.04 -17.13
C VAL A 139 -23.87 15.16 -16.32
N PRO A 140 -23.35 15.60 -15.16
CA PRO A 140 -22.55 14.75 -14.29
C PRO A 140 -23.33 13.50 -13.88
N ALA A 141 -22.75 12.32 -14.13
CA ALA A 141 -23.40 11.04 -13.86
C ALA A 141 -22.40 10.05 -13.28
N ILE A 142 -22.66 9.57 -12.05
CA ILE A 142 -21.96 8.44 -11.47
C ILE A 142 -22.91 7.25 -11.55
N LEU A 143 -22.76 6.43 -12.58
CA LEU A 143 -23.56 5.22 -12.74
C LEU A 143 -22.98 4.10 -11.88
N ILE A 144 -23.87 3.37 -11.21
CA ILE A 144 -23.50 2.28 -10.31
C ILE A 144 -24.35 1.05 -10.58
N SER A 145 -23.72 -0.10 -10.39
CA SER A 145 -24.33 -1.40 -10.62
C SER A 145 -25.51 -1.69 -9.68
N ASN A 146 -26.24 -2.75 -10.00
CA ASN A 146 -27.25 -3.33 -9.11
C ASN A 146 -26.62 -4.18 -7.99
N ARG A 147 -25.34 -4.56 -8.12
CA ARG A 147 -24.56 -5.24 -7.09
C ARG A 147 -24.09 -4.22 -6.05
N ILE A 148 -24.96 -3.88 -5.11
CA ILE A 148 -24.66 -2.97 -4.00
C ILE A 148 -25.17 -3.55 -2.68
N PRO A 149 -24.63 -3.10 -1.52
CA PRO A 149 -25.11 -3.56 -0.22
C PRO A 149 -26.62 -3.33 -0.06
N THR A 150 -27.34 -4.35 0.39
CA THR A 150 -28.80 -4.30 0.53
C THR A 150 -29.28 -3.13 1.39
N TYR A 151 -28.54 -2.80 2.46
CA TYR A 151 -28.85 -1.70 3.36
C TYR A 151 -28.62 -0.30 2.76
N LEU A 152 -27.90 -0.17 1.63
CA LEU A 152 -27.70 1.09 0.91
C LEU A 152 -28.56 1.24 -0.34
N LYS A 153 -29.31 0.20 -0.75
CA LYS A 153 -30.22 0.25 -1.91
C LYS A 153 -31.18 1.44 -1.90
N PRO A 154 -31.77 1.87 -0.76
CA PRO A 154 -32.66 3.04 -0.73
C PRO A 154 -31.99 4.37 -1.13
N PHE A 155 -30.65 4.46 -1.05
CA PHE A 155 -29.89 5.64 -1.43
C PHE A 155 -29.41 5.61 -2.88
N LYS A 156 -29.62 4.51 -3.62
CA LYS A 156 -29.31 4.41 -5.05
C LYS A 156 -30.20 5.36 -5.84
N LYS A 157 -29.59 6.37 -6.45
CA LYS A 157 -30.28 7.24 -7.42
C LYS A 157 -30.35 6.52 -8.78
N THR A 158 -31.53 6.49 -9.38
CA THR A 158 -31.68 6.07 -10.78
C THR A 158 -31.50 7.29 -11.66
N PHE A 159 -30.61 7.20 -12.66
CA PHE A 159 -30.43 8.28 -13.63
C PHE A 159 -31.67 8.36 -14.53
N VAL A 160 -32.35 9.50 -14.48
CA VAL A 160 -33.50 9.84 -15.33
C VAL A 160 -33.34 11.28 -15.78
N GLN A 161 -33.33 11.51 -17.08
CA GLN A 161 -33.31 12.85 -17.68
C GLN A 161 -34.37 13.00 -18.75
N GLN A 162 -34.82 14.22 -18.97
CA GLN A 162 -35.79 14.57 -20.01
C GLN A 162 -35.21 15.69 -20.86
N TYR A 163 -35.23 15.48 -22.17
CA TYR A 163 -34.76 16.43 -23.17
C TYR A 163 -35.93 16.83 -24.06
N ASP A 164 -36.00 18.10 -24.42
CA ASP A 164 -37.02 18.61 -25.34
C ASP A 164 -36.36 18.97 -26.67
N TYR A 165 -36.75 18.29 -27.74
CA TYR A 165 -36.29 18.57 -29.10
C TYR A 165 -37.46 19.11 -29.92
N ASN A 166 -37.53 20.43 -30.10
CA ASN A 166 -38.57 21.12 -30.86
C ASN A 166 -40.02 20.70 -30.47
N GLY A 167 -40.28 20.47 -29.19
CA GLY A 167 -41.59 20.06 -28.66
C GLY A 167 -41.76 18.54 -28.51
N ALA A 168 -40.82 17.73 -29.02
CA ALA A 168 -40.78 16.29 -28.81
C ALA A 168 -39.99 15.97 -27.53
N ARG A 169 -40.70 15.53 -26.48
CA ARG A 169 -40.08 15.13 -25.21
C ARG A 169 -39.47 13.74 -25.31
N VAL A 170 -38.16 13.65 -25.13
CA VAL A 170 -37.40 12.39 -25.07
C VAL A 170 -36.96 12.16 -23.62
N LYS A 171 -37.47 11.09 -23.02
CA LYS A 171 -37.10 10.67 -21.67
C LYS A 171 -36.07 9.55 -21.73
N MET A 172 -34.98 9.71 -21.01
CA MET A 172 -33.88 8.74 -20.92
C MET A 172 -33.78 8.21 -19.49
N LYS A 173 -33.79 6.90 -19.31
CA LYS A 173 -33.69 6.25 -18.00
C LYS A 173 -32.70 5.10 -18.06
N VAL A 174 -31.66 5.11 -17.22
CA VAL A 174 -30.73 3.97 -17.11
C VAL A 174 -31.45 2.83 -16.39
N ILE A 175 -31.49 1.66 -17.03
CA ILE A 175 -32.09 0.44 -16.49
C ILE A 175 -31.01 -0.35 -15.75
N ASP A 176 -29.91 -0.67 -16.45
CA ASP A 176 -28.81 -1.48 -15.93
C ASP A 176 -27.46 -0.82 -16.23
N PHE A 177 -26.50 -1.06 -15.36
CA PHE A 177 -25.12 -0.63 -15.49
C PHE A 177 -24.19 -1.76 -15.06
N TYR A 178 -23.24 -2.12 -15.90
CA TYR A 178 -22.26 -3.15 -15.63
C TYR A 178 -20.87 -2.51 -15.67
N ALA A 179 -20.20 -2.45 -14.52
CA ALA A 179 -18.85 -1.90 -14.44
C ALA A 179 -17.85 -2.89 -15.03
N ARG A 180 -16.87 -2.41 -15.82
CA ARG A 180 -15.87 -3.24 -16.51
C ARG A 180 -16.54 -4.41 -17.24
N ALA A 181 -17.51 -4.09 -18.08
CA ALA A 181 -18.50 -5.05 -18.53
C ALA A 181 -17.86 -6.21 -19.32
N GLN A 182 -18.15 -7.42 -18.89
CA GLN A 182 -17.82 -8.65 -19.59
C GLN A 182 -19.10 -9.25 -20.18
N ASP A 183 -18.97 -9.94 -21.29
CA ASP A 183 -20.05 -10.61 -21.98
C ASP A 183 -19.84 -12.12 -22.04
N SER A 184 -20.94 -12.85 -21.95
CA SER A 184 -20.95 -14.30 -22.14
C SER A 184 -22.22 -14.72 -22.87
N LEU A 185 -22.06 -15.68 -23.78
CA LEU A 185 -23.18 -16.28 -24.50
C LEU A 185 -23.77 -17.41 -23.65
N ILE A 186 -25.03 -17.24 -23.23
CA ILE A 186 -25.78 -18.31 -22.56
C ILE A 186 -26.58 -19.07 -23.62
N ARG A 187 -26.37 -20.39 -23.68
CA ARG A 187 -27.05 -21.27 -24.63
C ARG A 187 -28.54 -21.34 -24.31
N GLU A 188 -29.37 -21.06 -25.31
CA GLU A 188 -30.82 -21.10 -25.19
C GLU A 188 -31.44 -21.54 -26.51
N ALA A 189 -32.33 -22.53 -26.47
CA ALA A 189 -32.90 -23.12 -27.68
C ALA A 189 -33.71 -22.13 -28.54
N SER A 190 -34.29 -21.09 -27.92
CA SER A 190 -35.04 -20.00 -28.57
C SER A 190 -34.18 -18.79 -28.96
N GLY A 191 -32.88 -18.80 -28.66
CA GLY A 191 -31.96 -17.70 -28.93
C GLY A 191 -31.55 -17.60 -30.41
N LYS A 192 -31.04 -16.45 -30.83
CA LYS A 192 -30.47 -16.29 -32.19
C LYS A 192 -29.14 -17.02 -32.27
N ALA A 193 -28.86 -17.65 -33.41
CA ALA A 193 -27.54 -18.20 -33.70
C ALA A 193 -26.50 -17.09 -33.56
N THR A 194 -25.47 -17.30 -32.74
CA THR A 194 -24.46 -16.30 -32.44
C THR A 194 -23.07 -16.92 -32.62
N LEU A 195 -22.21 -16.23 -33.37
CA LEU A 195 -20.84 -16.65 -33.62
C LEU A 195 -19.92 -16.13 -32.51
N HIS A 196 -19.16 -17.02 -31.86
CA HIS A 196 -18.16 -16.66 -30.86
C HIS A 196 -16.78 -16.53 -31.52
N LEU A 197 -16.20 -15.34 -31.45
CA LEU A 197 -14.85 -15.06 -31.91
C LEU A 197 -13.97 -14.74 -30.71
N VAL A 198 -12.73 -15.22 -30.76
CA VAL A 198 -11.66 -14.87 -29.85
C VAL A 198 -10.66 -14.03 -30.65
N VAL A 199 -10.52 -12.75 -30.29
CA VAL A 199 -9.67 -11.79 -31.01
C VAL A 199 -8.51 -11.38 -30.11
N LEU A 200 -7.39 -10.97 -30.71
CA LEU A 200 -6.28 -10.36 -29.98
C LEU A 200 -6.34 -8.82 -30.10
N GLU A 201 -6.98 -8.14 -29.15
CA GLU A 201 -7.07 -6.68 -29.09
C GLU A 201 -5.98 -6.10 -28.16
N ASN A 202 -5.11 -5.22 -28.66
CA ASN A 202 -4.01 -4.59 -27.90
C ASN A 202 -3.13 -5.61 -27.14
N GLY A 203 -2.86 -6.76 -27.76
CA GLY A 203 -2.08 -7.84 -27.14
C GLY A 203 -2.84 -8.67 -26.09
N LYS A 204 -4.13 -8.39 -25.83
CA LYS A 204 -4.99 -9.17 -24.93
C LYS A 204 -6.01 -10.00 -25.72
N ARG A 205 -6.23 -11.22 -25.25
CA ARG A 205 -7.26 -12.11 -25.79
C ARG A 205 -8.64 -11.65 -25.32
N THR A 206 -9.52 -11.25 -26.23
CA THR A 206 -10.90 -10.83 -25.95
C THR A 206 -11.91 -11.73 -26.65
N ASN A 207 -13.06 -11.97 -26.00
CA ASN A 207 -14.18 -12.66 -26.64
C ASN A 207 -15.09 -11.63 -27.32
N LYS A 208 -15.61 -11.96 -28.49
CA LYS A 208 -16.60 -11.17 -29.24
C LYS A 208 -17.71 -12.10 -29.71
N TYR A 209 -18.95 -11.61 -29.70
CA TYR A 209 -20.12 -12.38 -30.09
C TYR A 209 -20.89 -11.63 -31.17
N ILE A 210 -21.04 -12.23 -32.36
CA ILE A 210 -21.78 -11.66 -33.49
C ILE A 210 -23.10 -12.42 -33.67
N PRO A 211 -24.26 -11.85 -33.32
CA PRO A 211 -25.55 -12.46 -33.61
C PRO A 211 -25.83 -12.56 -35.11
N SER A 212 -26.54 -13.60 -35.52
CA SER A 212 -26.92 -13.81 -36.92
C SER A 212 -27.71 -12.61 -37.47
N GLY A 213 -27.32 -12.15 -38.66
CA GLY A 213 -27.90 -10.98 -39.32
C GLY A 213 -27.30 -9.63 -38.89
N THR A 214 -26.14 -9.62 -38.22
CA THR A 214 -25.49 -8.39 -37.75
C THR A 214 -24.05 -8.25 -38.27
N VAL A 215 -23.50 -7.05 -38.14
CA VAL A 215 -22.11 -6.71 -38.47
C VAL A 215 -21.46 -6.10 -37.22
N GLN A 216 -20.25 -6.53 -36.88
CA GLN A 216 -19.51 -6.02 -35.74
C GLN A 216 -18.15 -5.49 -36.19
N LEU A 217 -17.73 -4.34 -35.62
CA LEU A 217 -16.42 -3.74 -35.84
C LEU A 217 -15.41 -4.30 -34.82
N MET A 218 -14.28 -4.79 -35.30
CA MET A 218 -13.16 -5.32 -34.49
C MET A 218 -11.84 -4.84 -35.07
N GLN A 219 -11.04 -4.09 -34.30
CA GLN A 219 -9.75 -3.52 -34.74
C GLN A 219 -9.81 -2.82 -36.11
N ASN A 220 -10.81 -1.96 -36.31
CA ASN A 220 -11.09 -1.24 -37.57
C ASN A 220 -11.54 -2.11 -38.76
N ILE A 221 -11.76 -3.41 -38.57
CA ILE A 221 -12.30 -4.32 -39.60
C ILE A 221 -13.72 -4.72 -39.24
N LEU A 222 -14.62 -4.63 -40.21
CA LEU A 222 -15.99 -5.11 -40.06
C LEU A 222 -16.04 -6.61 -40.37
N VAL A 223 -16.71 -7.36 -39.49
CA VAL A 223 -17.01 -8.77 -39.70
C VAL A 223 -18.51 -8.98 -39.57
N SER A 224 -19.12 -9.63 -40.56
CA SER A 224 -20.55 -9.95 -40.56
C SER A 224 -20.77 -11.44 -40.30
N TYR A 225 -21.93 -11.77 -39.73
CA TYR A 225 -22.40 -13.15 -39.61
C TYR A 225 -23.81 -13.29 -40.18
N ASN A 226 -23.98 -14.11 -41.22
CA ASN A 226 -25.22 -14.28 -41.99
C ASN A 226 -25.85 -12.95 -42.46
N LYS A 227 -25.03 -11.96 -42.79
CA LYS A 227 -25.45 -10.67 -43.39
C LYS A 227 -24.45 -10.26 -44.46
N PRO A 228 -24.64 -10.71 -45.71
CA PRO A 228 -23.76 -10.36 -46.82
C PRO A 228 -23.63 -8.84 -46.93
N THR A 229 -22.43 -8.32 -46.67
CA THR A 229 -22.12 -6.89 -46.65
C THR A 229 -20.91 -6.66 -47.56
N PRO A 230 -21.00 -5.78 -48.57
CA PRO A 230 -19.88 -5.49 -49.46
C PRO A 230 -18.69 -4.89 -48.70
N GLY A 231 -17.47 -5.33 -49.01
CA GLY A 231 -16.24 -4.74 -48.46
C GLY A 231 -15.91 -5.11 -47.01
N VAL A 232 -16.55 -6.15 -46.45
CA VAL A 232 -16.27 -6.64 -45.09
C VAL A 232 -15.97 -8.14 -45.10
N ILE A 233 -15.43 -8.68 -44.01
CA ILE A 233 -15.25 -10.13 -43.86
C ILE A 233 -16.63 -10.75 -43.55
N ASN A 234 -17.18 -11.58 -44.44
CA ASN A 234 -18.46 -12.24 -44.20
C ASN A 234 -18.25 -13.70 -43.79
N ILE A 235 -18.89 -14.10 -42.70
CA ILE A 235 -18.96 -15.49 -42.24
C ILE A 235 -20.41 -15.95 -42.38
N GLU A 236 -20.64 -17.06 -43.07
CA GLU A 236 -22.00 -17.50 -43.42
C GLU A 236 -22.18 -19.01 -43.21
N ASP A 237 -23.37 -19.40 -42.79
CA ASP A 237 -23.78 -20.81 -42.72
C ASP A 237 -24.19 -21.31 -44.11
N ALA A 238 -23.40 -22.22 -44.70
CA ALA A 238 -23.70 -22.85 -46.00
C ALA A 238 -24.02 -24.34 -45.86
N ALA A 239 -24.69 -24.92 -46.88
CA ALA A 239 -25.01 -26.35 -46.95
C ALA A 239 -23.72 -27.19 -47.14
N GLY A 240 -23.03 -27.45 -46.02
CA GLY A 240 -21.74 -28.14 -45.99
C GLY A 240 -20.76 -27.65 -44.91
N GLY A 241 -21.09 -26.57 -44.19
CA GLY A 241 -20.26 -26.00 -43.13
C GLY A 241 -20.21 -24.47 -43.20
N LEU A 242 -19.52 -23.84 -42.25
CA LEU A 242 -19.27 -22.39 -42.29
C LEU A 242 -18.38 -22.02 -43.49
N GLN A 243 -18.67 -20.88 -44.10
CA GLN A 243 -17.86 -20.29 -45.16
C GLN A 243 -17.40 -18.89 -44.76
N ILE A 244 -16.24 -18.48 -45.26
CA ILE A 244 -15.68 -17.15 -45.12
C ILE A 244 -15.45 -16.52 -46.49
N SER A 245 -15.84 -15.26 -46.65
CA SER A 245 -15.45 -14.42 -47.79
C SER A 245 -14.77 -13.16 -47.25
N SER A 246 -13.65 -12.78 -47.86
CA SER A 246 -12.85 -11.63 -47.43
C SER A 246 -12.43 -10.81 -48.65
N PRO A 247 -12.54 -9.47 -48.61
CA PRO A 247 -11.96 -8.57 -49.61
C PRO A 247 -10.44 -8.37 -49.42
N TYR A 248 -9.86 -8.95 -48.37
CA TYR A 248 -8.44 -8.86 -48.05
C TYR A 248 -7.79 -10.23 -48.11
N GLU A 249 -6.58 -10.29 -48.66
CA GLU A 249 -5.73 -11.47 -48.54
C GLU A 249 -5.29 -11.68 -47.08
N GLY A 250 -5.15 -12.94 -46.70
CA GLY A 250 -4.68 -13.30 -45.37
C GLY A 250 -4.22 -14.74 -45.31
N ASN A 251 -3.93 -15.20 -44.09
CA ASN A 251 -3.59 -16.58 -43.82
C ASN A 251 -4.32 -17.10 -42.60
N TYR A 252 -4.41 -18.41 -42.48
CA TYR A 252 -4.89 -19.05 -41.28
C TYR A 252 -4.04 -20.27 -40.93
N MET A 253 -3.91 -20.54 -39.63
CA MET A 253 -3.17 -21.67 -39.09
C MET A 253 -4.11 -22.57 -38.30
N ILE A 254 -4.21 -23.84 -38.68
CA ILE A 254 -5.01 -24.83 -37.97
C ILE A 254 -4.28 -25.18 -36.67
N MET A 255 -4.83 -24.85 -35.51
CA MET A 255 -4.08 -24.94 -34.24
C MET A 255 -3.65 -26.37 -33.88
N ALA A 256 -4.45 -27.38 -34.26
CA ALA A 256 -4.18 -28.79 -33.95
C ALA A 256 -3.00 -29.36 -34.76
N THR A 257 -2.83 -28.95 -36.01
CA THR A 257 -1.82 -29.48 -36.93
C THR A 257 -0.68 -28.50 -37.21
N GLN A 258 -0.81 -27.23 -36.79
CA GLN A 258 0.07 -26.11 -37.12
C GLN A 258 0.20 -25.84 -38.64
N GLU A 259 -0.67 -26.46 -39.46
CA GLU A 259 -0.68 -26.28 -40.91
C GLU A 259 -1.18 -24.87 -41.27
N ARG A 260 -0.45 -24.17 -42.14
CA ARG A 260 -0.77 -22.81 -42.60
C ARG A 260 -1.37 -22.83 -43.99
N LYS A 261 -2.50 -22.16 -44.18
CA LYS A 261 -3.21 -22.00 -45.46
C LYS A 261 -3.53 -20.52 -45.69
N THR A 262 -3.86 -20.17 -46.92
CA THR A 262 -4.17 -18.79 -47.33
C THR A 262 -5.67 -18.54 -47.40
N VAL A 263 -6.07 -17.28 -47.21
CA VAL A 263 -7.41 -16.77 -47.49
C VAL A 263 -7.30 -15.83 -48.67
N THR A 264 -8.02 -16.11 -49.77
CA THR A 264 -7.98 -15.27 -50.97
C THR A 264 -8.79 -13.98 -50.76
N GLY A 265 -8.26 -12.85 -51.26
CA GLY A 265 -8.83 -11.50 -51.08
C GLY A 265 -9.88 -11.09 -52.13
N GLU A 266 -10.47 -12.04 -52.85
CA GLU A 266 -11.39 -11.74 -53.96
C GLU A 266 -12.87 -11.69 -53.55
N SER A 267 -13.17 -11.69 -52.25
CA SER A 267 -14.54 -11.82 -51.70
C SER A 267 -15.28 -13.09 -52.18
N GLN A 268 -14.55 -14.11 -52.63
CA GLN A 268 -15.10 -15.42 -53.00
C GLN A 268 -15.31 -16.28 -51.74
N PRO A 269 -16.43 -17.03 -51.64
CA PRO A 269 -16.68 -17.94 -50.52
C PRO A 269 -15.64 -19.08 -50.46
N GLN A 270 -15.03 -19.26 -49.29
CA GLN A 270 -14.04 -20.30 -49.00
C GLN A 270 -14.46 -21.10 -47.76
N ALA A 271 -14.02 -22.35 -47.64
CA ALA A 271 -14.33 -23.18 -46.48
C ALA A 271 -13.72 -22.60 -45.18
N PHE A 272 -14.54 -22.44 -44.14
CA PHE A 272 -14.11 -21.92 -42.86
C PHE A 272 -13.78 -23.04 -41.87
N ASN A 273 -12.59 -23.01 -41.29
CA ASN A 273 -12.08 -24.01 -40.36
C ASN A 273 -12.16 -23.48 -38.92
N LEU A 274 -12.95 -24.15 -38.08
CA LEU A 274 -13.00 -23.87 -36.65
C LEU A 274 -11.63 -24.12 -35.99
N ARG A 275 -11.39 -23.49 -34.83
CA ARG A 275 -10.15 -23.62 -34.03
C ARG A 275 -8.88 -23.34 -34.84
N SER A 276 -9.00 -22.44 -35.80
CA SER A 276 -7.89 -21.96 -36.61
C SER A 276 -7.66 -20.49 -36.31
N LEU A 277 -6.40 -20.07 -36.24
CA LEU A 277 -6.00 -18.68 -36.09
C LEU A 277 -5.99 -18.03 -37.46
N TYR A 278 -6.98 -17.20 -37.75
CA TYR A 278 -7.06 -16.36 -38.94
C TYR A 278 -6.36 -15.04 -38.70
N THR A 279 -5.50 -14.62 -39.63
CA THR A 279 -4.86 -13.32 -39.65
C THR A 279 -5.16 -12.66 -41.00
N ILE A 280 -6.11 -11.73 -41.01
CA ILE A 280 -6.62 -11.08 -42.22
C ILE A 280 -6.57 -9.56 -42.00
N ALA A 281 -5.86 -8.84 -42.87
CA ALA A 281 -5.71 -7.37 -42.80
C ALA A 281 -5.33 -6.83 -41.39
N GLY A 282 -4.53 -7.58 -40.63
CA GLY A 282 -4.09 -7.22 -39.28
C GLY A 282 -5.03 -7.67 -38.14
N LEU A 283 -6.24 -8.15 -38.45
CA LEU A 283 -7.14 -8.78 -37.46
C LEU A 283 -6.75 -10.24 -37.26
N ALA A 284 -6.33 -10.58 -36.05
CA ALA A 284 -6.06 -11.95 -35.63
C ALA A 284 -7.23 -12.51 -34.80
N PHE A 285 -7.92 -13.54 -35.29
CA PHE A 285 -9.08 -14.12 -34.61
C PHE A 285 -9.17 -15.65 -34.73
N VAL A 286 -9.88 -16.26 -33.78
CA VAL A 286 -10.17 -17.69 -33.72
C VAL A 286 -11.66 -17.89 -33.43
N VAL A 287 -12.31 -18.81 -34.14
CA VAL A 287 -13.66 -19.28 -33.78
C VAL A 287 -13.53 -20.65 -33.12
N PRO A 288 -13.64 -20.76 -31.78
CA PRO A 288 -13.32 -21.99 -31.06
C PRO A 288 -14.40 -23.08 -31.20
N GLU A 289 -15.65 -22.66 -31.41
CA GLU A 289 -16.80 -23.53 -31.59
C GLU A 289 -17.76 -22.98 -32.65
N GLY A 290 -18.61 -23.85 -33.21
CA GLY A 290 -19.63 -23.44 -34.18
C GLY A 290 -20.67 -22.51 -33.57
N PRO A 291 -21.55 -21.90 -34.39
CA PRO A 291 -22.54 -20.94 -33.91
C PRO A 291 -23.47 -21.60 -32.90
N VAL A 292 -23.75 -20.89 -31.81
CA VAL A 292 -24.60 -21.38 -30.74
C VAL A 292 -25.84 -20.51 -30.63
N ASN A 293 -27.00 -21.13 -30.53
CA ASN A 293 -28.24 -20.42 -30.24
C ASN A 293 -28.23 -19.96 -28.79
N GLY A 294 -28.42 -18.67 -28.57
CA GLY A 294 -28.39 -18.10 -27.23
C GLY A 294 -28.69 -16.61 -27.19
N HIS A 295 -28.54 -16.03 -26.01
CA HIS A 295 -28.55 -14.59 -25.81
C HIS A 295 -27.29 -14.15 -25.06
N ILE A 296 -26.81 -12.95 -25.37
CA ILE A 296 -25.64 -12.36 -24.71
C ILE A 296 -26.09 -11.83 -23.34
N THR A 297 -25.44 -12.30 -22.28
CA THR A 297 -25.61 -11.77 -20.92
C THR A 297 -24.37 -11.00 -20.52
N TYR A 298 -24.59 -9.84 -19.89
CA TYR A 298 -23.53 -8.99 -19.38
C TYR A 298 -23.36 -9.17 -17.88
N PHE A 299 -22.12 -9.16 -17.41
CA PHE A 299 -21.76 -9.21 -16.00
C PHE A 299 -20.57 -8.29 -15.71
N GLU A 300 -20.32 -8.04 -14.44
CA GLU A 300 -19.21 -7.16 -14.02
C GLU A 300 -17.87 -7.89 -14.09
N GLY A 301 -16.87 -7.24 -14.68
CA GLY A 301 -15.49 -7.70 -14.69
C GLY A 301 -14.80 -7.55 -13.33
N ASP A 302 -13.84 -8.44 -13.09
CA ASP A 302 -12.93 -8.35 -11.95
C ASP A 302 -12.18 -7.00 -11.89
N LYS A 303 -12.00 -6.47 -10.69
CA LYS A 303 -11.43 -5.13 -10.46
C LYS A 303 -9.97 -5.01 -10.85
N LYS A 304 -9.19 -6.09 -10.72
CA LYS A 304 -7.73 -6.07 -10.99
C LYS A 304 -7.46 -6.41 -12.46
N THR A 305 -8.08 -7.47 -12.99
CA THR A 305 -7.75 -7.93 -14.36
C THR A 305 -8.41 -7.10 -15.46
N HIS A 306 -9.59 -6.55 -15.19
CA HIS A 306 -10.41 -5.79 -16.17
C HIS A 306 -10.48 -4.30 -15.82
N GLU A 307 -9.52 -3.75 -15.07
CA GLU A 307 -9.55 -2.35 -14.60
C GLU A 307 -9.76 -1.32 -15.72
N HIS A 308 -9.21 -1.60 -16.90
CA HIS A 308 -9.20 -0.70 -18.06
C HIS A 308 -10.31 -1.02 -19.07
N ASP A 309 -11.15 -2.03 -18.78
CA ASP A 309 -12.23 -2.42 -19.68
C ASP A 309 -13.40 -1.43 -19.55
N PRO A 310 -14.07 -1.09 -20.65
CA PRO A 310 -15.17 -0.13 -20.62
C PRO A 310 -16.37 -0.66 -19.84
N ASP A 311 -17.15 0.26 -19.28
CA ASP A 311 -18.42 -0.02 -18.64
C ASP A 311 -19.53 -0.17 -19.69
N LEU A 312 -20.59 -0.92 -19.38
CA LEU A 312 -21.78 -1.02 -20.22
C LEU A 312 -22.96 -0.29 -19.57
N VAL A 313 -23.56 0.63 -20.33
CA VAL A 313 -24.77 1.35 -19.96
C VAL A 313 -25.95 0.82 -20.75
N ARG A 314 -27.01 0.41 -20.05
CA ARG A 314 -28.30 0.03 -20.66
C ARG A 314 -29.34 1.08 -20.36
N LEU A 315 -29.85 1.72 -21.40
CA LEU A 315 -30.70 2.90 -21.35
C LEU A 315 -32.04 2.65 -22.02
N GLU A 316 -33.11 3.00 -21.34
CA GLU A 316 -34.45 3.12 -21.90
C GLU A 316 -34.64 4.52 -22.48
N VAL A 317 -34.95 4.61 -23.77
CA VAL A 317 -35.27 5.86 -24.46
C VAL A 317 -36.74 5.85 -24.81
N THR A 318 -37.49 6.78 -24.25
CA THR A 318 -38.92 6.97 -24.52
C THR A 318 -39.12 8.26 -25.31
N THR A 319 -39.54 8.13 -26.56
CA THR A 319 -39.99 9.23 -27.42
C THR A 319 -41.53 9.32 -27.38
N PRO A 320 -42.16 10.37 -27.95
CA PRO A 320 -43.62 10.44 -28.02
C PRO A 320 -44.27 9.28 -28.79
N THR A 321 -43.54 8.62 -29.69
CA THR A 321 -44.06 7.59 -30.60
C THR A 321 -43.63 6.17 -30.23
N VAL A 322 -42.43 6.00 -29.68
CA VAL A 322 -41.87 4.67 -29.37
C VAL A 322 -41.02 4.69 -28.10
N LYS A 323 -40.96 3.53 -27.46
CA LYS A 323 -40.10 3.24 -26.32
C LYS A 323 -39.14 2.12 -26.72
N ASP A 324 -37.84 2.38 -26.63
CA ASP A 324 -36.79 1.43 -27.02
C ASP A 324 -35.68 1.33 -25.97
N THR A 325 -34.89 0.27 -26.02
CA THR A 325 -33.76 0.03 -25.12
C THR A 325 -32.46 -0.06 -25.88
N VAL A 326 -31.50 0.77 -25.49
CA VAL A 326 -30.18 0.87 -26.10
C VAL A 326 -29.12 0.42 -25.10
N SER A 327 -28.14 -0.35 -25.57
CA SER A 327 -26.95 -0.71 -24.80
C SER A 327 -25.71 -0.18 -25.49
N PHE A 328 -24.81 0.47 -24.73
CA PHE A 328 -23.55 0.97 -25.29
C PHE A 328 -22.44 0.98 -24.24
N TYR A 329 -21.20 0.86 -24.73
CA TYR A 329 -20.01 0.91 -23.90
C TYR A 329 -19.59 2.37 -23.66
N GLY A 330 -19.22 2.68 -22.43
CA GLY A 330 -18.78 4.00 -21.98
C GLY A 330 -17.86 3.85 -20.77
N GLY A 331 -17.49 4.96 -20.14
CA GLY A 331 -16.66 4.93 -18.93
C GLY A 331 -15.64 6.06 -18.86
N ARG A 332 -14.88 6.09 -17.76
CA ARG A 332 -13.82 7.06 -17.52
C ARG A 332 -12.77 6.97 -18.63
N GLY A 333 -12.30 8.12 -19.11
CA GLY A 333 -11.32 8.25 -20.20
C GLY A 333 -11.93 8.36 -21.59
N LEU A 334 -13.15 7.85 -21.81
CA LEU A 334 -13.82 7.94 -23.11
C LEU A 334 -14.51 9.29 -23.31
N THR A 335 -14.15 10.01 -24.37
CA THR A 335 -14.64 11.39 -24.61
C THR A 335 -15.67 11.50 -25.74
N ASN A 336 -15.59 10.64 -26.75
CA ASN A 336 -16.43 10.67 -27.96
C ASN A 336 -17.83 10.08 -27.74
N PHE A 337 -18.79 10.38 -28.63
CA PHE A 337 -20.09 9.68 -28.66
C PHE A 337 -19.89 8.20 -28.99
N GLN A 338 -20.43 7.30 -28.15
CA GLN A 338 -20.20 5.86 -28.28
C GLN A 338 -21.34 5.13 -28.98
N HIS A 339 -22.53 5.72 -29.03
CA HIS A 339 -23.68 5.11 -29.69
C HIS A 339 -24.52 6.12 -30.43
N GLN A 340 -25.08 5.69 -31.56
CA GLN A 340 -26.02 6.46 -32.34
C GLN A 340 -27.09 5.54 -32.92
N SER A 341 -28.36 5.87 -32.71
CA SER A 341 -29.50 5.13 -33.25
C SER A 341 -30.63 6.07 -33.66
N GLU A 342 -31.51 5.60 -34.54
CA GLU A 342 -32.73 6.29 -34.91
C GLU A 342 -33.92 5.69 -34.17
N ILE A 343 -34.56 6.48 -33.30
CA ILE A 343 -35.67 6.03 -32.44
C ILE A 343 -36.83 7.01 -32.62
N GLY A 344 -37.97 6.51 -33.09
CA GLY A 344 -39.17 7.34 -33.28
C GLY A 344 -39.00 8.45 -34.33
N GLY A 345 -38.11 8.27 -35.32
CA GLY A 345 -37.77 9.26 -36.34
C GLY A 345 -36.82 10.38 -35.88
N LEU A 346 -36.15 10.18 -34.73
CA LEU A 346 -35.10 11.05 -34.20
C LEU A 346 -33.77 10.30 -34.15
N ARG A 347 -32.71 10.90 -34.66
CA ARG A 347 -31.32 10.43 -34.53
C ARG A 347 -30.80 10.84 -33.16
N ILE A 348 -30.53 9.86 -32.30
CA ILE A 348 -30.08 10.07 -30.93
C ILE A 348 -28.65 9.55 -30.81
N SER A 349 -27.70 10.45 -30.54
CA SER A 349 -26.32 10.14 -30.19
C SER A 349 -26.13 10.21 -28.68
N LEU A 350 -25.54 9.17 -28.10
CA LEU A 350 -25.38 8.97 -26.67
C LEU A 350 -23.92 8.76 -26.31
N ALA A 351 -23.51 9.36 -25.20
CA ALA A 351 -22.22 9.07 -24.60
C ALA A 351 -22.28 8.99 -23.07
N TYR A 352 -21.44 8.14 -22.49
CA TYR A 352 -21.14 8.10 -21.07
C TYR A 352 -19.62 8.06 -20.92
N GLY A 353 -19.04 9.12 -20.37
CA GLY A 353 -17.60 9.17 -20.16
C GLY A 353 -17.06 10.53 -19.78
N SER A 354 -15.75 10.72 -19.90
CA SER A 354 -15.05 11.92 -19.47
C SER A 354 -15.34 13.14 -20.36
N LYS A 355 -15.28 14.32 -19.75
CA LYS A 355 -15.36 15.62 -20.43
C LYS A 355 -13.96 16.17 -20.66
N ILE A 356 -13.76 16.88 -21.77
CA ILE A 356 -12.51 17.58 -22.06
C ILE A 356 -12.64 19.02 -21.54
N TYR A 357 -11.69 19.43 -20.71
CA TYR A 357 -11.48 20.81 -20.28
C TYR A 357 -10.23 21.36 -20.96
N ASN A 358 -10.31 22.56 -21.52
CA ASN A 358 -9.17 23.19 -22.19
C ASN A 358 -8.48 24.19 -21.27
N THR A 359 -7.16 24.07 -21.13
CA THR A 359 -6.34 25.03 -20.41
C THR A 359 -6.10 26.30 -21.25
N PRO A 360 -5.92 27.47 -20.62
CA PRO A 360 -5.63 28.72 -21.34
C PRO A 360 -4.18 28.85 -21.81
N PHE A 361 -3.40 27.77 -21.72
CA PHE A 361 -2.00 27.61 -22.13
C PHE A 361 -1.81 26.15 -22.58
N SER A 362 -0.74 25.85 -23.31
CA SER A 362 -0.39 24.46 -23.68
C SER A 362 0.90 24.01 -22.99
N LEU A 363 1.01 22.71 -22.74
CA LEU A 363 2.23 22.06 -22.27
C LEU A 363 2.82 21.22 -23.39
N LYS A 364 4.08 21.46 -23.72
CA LYS A 364 4.85 20.62 -24.65
C LYS A 364 5.75 19.67 -23.89
N LEU A 365 5.69 18.37 -24.15
CA LEU A 365 6.66 17.43 -23.59
C LEU A 365 7.95 17.49 -24.43
N VAL A 366 9.04 17.92 -23.82
CA VAL A 366 10.36 17.92 -24.47
C VAL A 366 11.01 16.55 -24.36
N HIS A 367 11.02 16.00 -23.15
CA HIS A 367 11.64 14.70 -22.87
C HIS A 367 11.05 14.09 -21.59
N PHE A 368 10.71 12.81 -21.63
CA PHE A 368 10.39 12.00 -20.45
C PHE A 368 11.64 11.25 -19.99
N LYS A 369 11.93 11.26 -18.69
CA LYS A 369 13.11 10.60 -18.11
C LYS A 369 12.66 9.71 -16.97
N MET A 370 13.01 8.44 -17.04
CA MET A 370 12.86 7.49 -15.94
C MET A 370 14.23 7.05 -15.45
N GLU A 371 14.49 7.31 -14.18
CA GLU A 371 15.65 6.81 -13.46
C GLU A 371 15.29 5.48 -12.80
N LYS A 372 16.18 4.50 -12.87
CA LYS A 372 16.02 3.16 -12.27
C LYS A 372 16.98 2.99 -11.11
N TYR A 373 16.68 2.09 -10.16
CA TYR A 373 17.68 1.75 -9.15
C TYR A 373 18.84 1.01 -9.81
N PRO A 374 20.08 1.24 -9.34
CA PRO A 374 21.26 0.58 -9.92
C PRO A 374 21.08 -0.94 -10.06
N GLY A 375 21.27 -1.48 -11.26
CA GLY A 375 21.12 -2.93 -11.52
C GLY A 375 19.70 -3.50 -11.40
N SER A 376 18.67 -2.64 -11.35
CA SER A 376 17.26 -3.04 -11.30
C SER A 376 16.45 -2.37 -12.41
N ASN A 377 15.28 -2.94 -12.72
CA ASN A 377 14.27 -2.33 -13.60
C ASN A 377 13.22 -1.51 -12.81
N SER A 378 13.32 -1.49 -11.48
CA SER A 378 12.42 -0.73 -10.63
C SER A 378 12.67 0.78 -10.78
N PRO A 379 11.62 1.60 -11.01
CA PRO A 379 11.77 3.05 -11.14
C PRO A 379 12.17 3.68 -9.80
N ALA A 380 13.27 4.43 -9.80
CA ALA A 380 13.79 5.19 -8.67
C ALA A 380 13.33 6.66 -8.66
N ALA A 381 13.04 7.20 -9.84
CA ALA A 381 12.37 8.48 -10.07
C ALA A 381 11.88 8.53 -11.52
N TYR A 382 10.88 9.36 -11.80
CA TYR A 382 10.51 9.71 -13.17
C TYR A 382 10.16 11.20 -13.23
N SER A 383 10.46 11.81 -14.37
CA SER A 383 10.32 13.25 -14.59
C SER A 383 9.96 13.55 -16.04
N SER A 384 9.22 14.63 -16.24
CA SER A 384 8.88 15.18 -17.54
C SER A 384 9.45 16.59 -17.65
N ASP A 385 10.37 16.78 -18.60
CA ASP A 385 10.82 18.11 -19.00
C ASP A 385 9.76 18.68 -19.95
N VAL A 386 9.06 19.73 -19.52
CA VAL A 386 7.96 20.36 -20.26
C VAL A 386 8.27 21.82 -20.59
N MET A 387 7.71 22.32 -21.69
CA MET A 387 7.65 23.76 -21.96
C MET A 387 6.22 24.25 -21.77
N VAL A 388 6.04 25.20 -20.86
CA VAL A 388 4.76 25.90 -20.67
C VAL A 388 4.68 27.01 -21.70
N GLN A 389 3.76 26.88 -22.65
CA GLN A 389 3.56 27.81 -23.74
C GLN A 389 2.33 28.67 -23.42
N ASP A 390 2.56 29.92 -23.00
CA ASP A 390 1.52 30.85 -22.57
C ASP A 390 1.72 32.21 -23.23
N SER A 391 0.72 32.65 -24.03
CA SER A 391 0.67 33.99 -24.60
C SER A 391 1.95 34.40 -25.38
N GLY A 392 2.62 33.44 -26.01
CA GLY A 392 3.86 33.65 -26.78
C GLY A 392 5.16 33.55 -25.99
N SER A 393 5.11 33.21 -24.70
CA SER A 393 6.28 32.89 -23.87
C SER A 393 6.36 31.38 -23.64
N ASP A 394 7.53 30.82 -23.94
CA ASP A 394 7.86 29.41 -23.66
C ASP A 394 8.76 29.37 -22.42
N THR A 395 8.24 28.86 -21.32
CA THR A 395 9.00 28.71 -20.07
C THR A 395 9.30 27.22 -19.83
N PRO A 396 10.58 26.82 -19.75
CA PRO A 396 10.93 25.45 -19.44
C PRO A 396 10.64 25.14 -17.97
N TYR A 397 10.07 23.97 -17.71
CA TYR A 397 9.78 23.50 -16.36
C TYR A 397 9.98 21.98 -16.29
N LYS A 398 10.46 21.47 -15.15
CA LYS A 398 10.64 20.04 -14.93
C LYS A 398 9.61 19.56 -13.90
N ILE A 399 8.69 18.70 -14.34
CA ILE A 399 7.70 18.07 -13.46
C ILE A 399 8.26 16.72 -13.02
N PHE A 400 8.32 16.47 -11.72
CA PHE A 400 8.77 15.18 -11.20
C PHE A 400 8.12 14.90 -9.85
N MET A 401 8.37 13.71 -9.30
CA MET A 401 7.78 13.29 -8.03
C MET A 401 8.08 14.32 -6.92
N ASN A 402 7.04 14.75 -6.19
CA ASN A 402 7.10 15.80 -5.16
C ASN A 402 7.46 17.21 -5.66
N HIS A 403 7.37 17.48 -6.97
CA HIS A 403 7.56 18.81 -7.56
C HIS A 403 6.52 19.05 -8.65
N VAL A 404 5.40 19.63 -8.25
CA VAL A 404 4.25 19.92 -9.13
C VAL A 404 4.41 21.24 -9.86
N LEU A 405 3.97 21.30 -11.12
CA LEU A 405 3.80 22.57 -11.83
C LEU A 405 2.50 23.22 -11.39
N ASP A 406 2.55 24.42 -10.81
CA ASP A 406 1.38 25.26 -10.51
C ASP A 406 1.37 26.48 -11.44
N HIS A 407 0.42 26.54 -12.36
CA HIS A 407 0.28 27.64 -13.32
C HIS A 407 -1.18 28.03 -13.52
N LYS A 408 -1.52 29.32 -13.34
CA LYS A 408 -2.89 29.87 -13.45
C LYS A 408 -3.97 29.09 -12.67
N GLY A 409 -3.61 28.48 -11.54
CA GLY A 409 -4.52 27.69 -10.70
C GLY A 409 -4.69 26.23 -11.14
N TYR A 410 -3.97 25.79 -12.17
CA TYR A 410 -3.86 24.38 -12.59
C TYR A 410 -2.59 23.79 -12.02
N ARG A 411 -2.73 22.62 -11.38
CA ARG A 411 -1.62 21.85 -10.85
C ARG A 411 -1.44 20.59 -11.64
N PHE A 412 -0.23 20.38 -12.16
CA PHE A 412 0.15 19.18 -12.91
C PHE A 412 1.12 18.37 -12.08
N PHE A 413 0.79 17.10 -11.87
CA PHE A 413 1.67 16.14 -11.24
C PHE A 413 1.90 14.95 -12.15
N GLN A 414 3.10 14.39 -12.07
CA GLN A 414 3.47 13.19 -12.81
C GLN A 414 2.78 11.97 -12.20
N SER A 415 1.75 11.43 -12.88
CA SER A 415 0.91 10.35 -12.33
C SER A 415 1.31 8.97 -12.83
N SER A 416 1.57 8.84 -14.13
CA SER A 416 2.05 7.61 -14.77
C SER A 416 2.76 7.95 -16.08
N PHE A 417 3.19 6.94 -16.81
CA PHE A 417 3.92 7.06 -18.05
C PHE A 417 3.57 5.89 -18.97
N ASP A 418 3.83 6.06 -20.26
CA ASP A 418 3.63 5.00 -21.25
C ASP A 418 4.70 3.91 -21.11
N THR A 419 4.33 2.65 -21.36
CA THR A 419 5.25 1.50 -21.23
C THR A 419 6.44 1.55 -22.18
N ASP A 420 6.35 2.35 -23.24
CA ASP A 420 7.45 2.58 -24.20
C ASP A 420 8.39 3.72 -23.77
N GLU A 421 8.19 4.30 -22.58
CA GLU A 421 8.97 5.39 -21.98
C GLU A 421 8.95 6.69 -22.82
N LYS A 422 7.99 6.87 -23.75
CA LYS A 422 7.91 8.03 -24.67
C LYS A 422 6.69 8.93 -24.45
N GLY A 423 5.94 8.70 -23.38
CA GLY A 423 4.75 9.48 -23.06
C GLY A 423 4.57 9.67 -21.58
N THR A 424 4.03 10.84 -21.24
CA THR A 424 3.75 11.25 -19.87
C THR A 424 2.25 11.35 -19.64
N VAL A 425 1.78 10.84 -18.50
CA VAL A 425 0.42 11.08 -18.02
C VAL A 425 0.51 11.98 -16.80
N LEU A 426 0.15 13.24 -17.00
CA LEU A 426 0.05 14.23 -15.95
C LEU A 426 -1.36 14.19 -15.39
N SER A 427 -1.52 14.10 -14.08
CA SER A 427 -2.83 14.36 -13.47
C SER A 427 -2.93 15.83 -13.07
N VAL A 428 -4.12 16.37 -13.29
CA VAL A 428 -4.42 17.79 -13.29
C VAL A 428 -5.48 18.07 -12.23
N ASN A 429 -5.19 19.00 -11.33
CA ASN A 429 -6.14 19.52 -10.37
C ASN A 429 -6.31 21.03 -10.52
N HIS A 430 -7.55 21.49 -10.62
CA HIS A 430 -7.88 22.92 -10.66
C HIS A 430 -8.73 23.29 -9.44
N ASP A 431 -8.05 23.56 -8.31
CA ASP A 431 -8.66 23.90 -7.02
C ASP A 431 -7.94 25.05 -6.29
N TYR A 432 -7.89 26.22 -6.91
CA TYR A 432 -7.21 27.38 -6.34
C TYR A 432 -7.87 27.87 -5.02
N TRP A 433 -9.19 28.05 -5.01
CA TRP A 433 -9.89 28.64 -3.86
C TRP A 433 -10.04 27.64 -2.69
N GLY A 434 -10.42 26.40 -2.98
CA GLY A 434 -10.65 25.39 -1.95
C GLY A 434 -9.37 25.04 -1.19
N THR A 435 -8.26 24.88 -1.91
CA THR A 435 -6.92 24.67 -1.34
C THR A 435 -6.51 25.81 -0.41
N ASN A 436 -6.56 27.06 -0.88
CA ASN A 436 -6.13 28.22 -0.11
C ASN A 436 -6.97 28.43 1.17
N ILE A 437 -8.29 28.30 1.08
CA ILE A 437 -9.18 28.41 2.25
C ILE A 437 -8.87 27.31 3.26
N THR A 438 -8.68 26.07 2.78
CA THR A 438 -8.36 24.93 3.64
C THR A 438 -7.02 25.12 4.35
N TYR A 439 -6.02 25.65 3.66
CA TYR A 439 -4.68 25.91 4.21
C TYR A 439 -4.71 26.98 5.32
N ILE A 440 -5.50 28.05 5.15
CA ILE A 440 -5.74 29.01 6.24
C ILE A 440 -6.35 28.29 7.45
N GLY A 441 -7.30 27.40 7.22
CA GLY A 441 -7.85 26.52 8.24
C GLY A 441 -6.79 25.68 8.94
N TYR A 442 -5.90 25.02 8.19
CA TYR A 442 -4.81 24.21 8.75
C TYR A 442 -3.84 25.04 9.61
N THR A 443 -3.48 26.24 9.16
CA THR A 443 -2.63 27.15 9.93
C THR A 443 -3.30 27.57 11.24
N LEU A 444 -4.58 27.95 11.21
CA LEU A 444 -5.34 28.30 12.42
C LEU A 444 -5.46 27.12 13.38
N LEU A 445 -5.67 25.91 12.85
CA LEU A 445 -5.74 24.70 13.64
C LEU A 445 -4.41 24.44 14.36
N PHE A 446 -3.29 24.47 13.62
CA PHE A 446 -1.96 24.26 14.18
C PHE A 446 -1.65 25.29 15.29
N LEU A 447 -1.82 26.58 15.01
CA LEU A 447 -1.57 27.65 15.98
C LEU A 447 -2.48 27.54 17.20
N GLY A 448 -3.77 27.29 17.00
CA GLY A 448 -4.74 27.13 18.08
C GLY A 448 -4.40 25.97 19.02
N MET A 449 -4.02 24.82 18.48
CA MET A 449 -3.62 23.64 19.26
C MET A 449 -2.29 23.84 19.98
N PHE A 450 -1.28 24.34 19.27
CA PHE A 450 0.06 24.56 19.83
C PHE A 450 0.00 25.54 21.02
N VAL A 451 -0.65 26.69 20.84
CA VAL A 451 -0.77 27.70 21.90
C VAL A 451 -1.58 27.17 23.09
N THR A 452 -2.57 26.30 22.87
CA THR A 452 -3.41 25.72 23.95
C THR A 452 -2.60 24.93 24.99
N LEU A 453 -1.47 24.32 24.60
CA LEU A 453 -0.60 23.55 25.51
C LEU A 453 0.10 24.44 26.56
N PHE A 454 0.40 25.69 26.20
CA PHE A 454 1.17 26.62 27.04
C PHE A 454 0.31 27.74 27.64
N TRP A 455 -0.93 27.91 27.16
CA TRP A 455 -1.81 28.99 27.60
C TRP A 455 -2.38 28.75 29.01
N LYS A 456 -2.16 29.73 29.90
CA LYS A 456 -2.64 29.67 31.29
C LYS A 456 -4.17 29.70 31.34
N GLY A 457 -4.75 28.80 32.13
CA GLY A 457 -6.20 28.70 32.34
C GLY A 457 -6.94 27.72 31.41
N THR A 458 -6.24 27.08 30.47
CA THR A 458 -6.80 25.96 29.70
C THR A 458 -7.01 24.72 30.57
N HIS A 459 -7.80 23.76 30.09
CA HIS A 459 -7.99 22.50 30.80
C HIS A 459 -6.68 21.73 30.98
N PHE A 460 -5.78 21.80 29.98
CA PHE A 460 -4.47 21.16 30.06
C PHE A 460 -3.61 21.78 31.18
N SER A 461 -3.59 23.12 31.31
CA SER A 461 -2.95 23.82 32.44
C SER A 461 -3.54 23.36 33.78
N LYS A 462 -4.86 23.21 33.87
CA LYS A 462 -5.54 22.75 35.10
C LYS A 462 -5.19 21.31 35.46
N LEU A 463 -5.14 20.39 34.49
CA LEU A 463 -4.70 19.00 34.74
C LEU A 463 -3.25 18.98 35.23
N ASN A 464 -2.39 19.79 34.62
CA ASN A 464 -0.99 19.93 35.03
C ASN A 464 -0.86 20.49 36.47
N GLU A 465 -1.68 21.47 36.83
CA GLU A 465 -1.76 22.02 38.19
C GLU A 465 -2.30 20.99 39.20
N GLN A 466 -3.34 20.23 38.84
CA GLN A 466 -3.86 19.14 39.67
C GLN A 466 -2.80 18.06 39.90
N LEU A 467 -2.07 17.67 38.85
CA LEU A 467 -0.99 16.70 38.95
C LEU A 467 0.13 17.22 39.86
N LYS A 468 0.55 18.49 39.70
CA LYS A 468 1.54 19.15 40.57
C LYS A 468 1.10 19.22 42.02
N ALA A 469 -0.17 19.51 42.28
CA ALA A 469 -0.74 19.57 43.63
C ALA A 469 -0.76 18.18 44.33
N ILE A 470 -0.86 17.10 43.55
CA ILE A 470 -0.76 15.71 44.05
C ILE A 470 0.72 15.30 44.26
N SER A 471 1.67 15.98 43.61
CA SER A 471 3.11 15.68 43.70
C SER A 471 3.77 16.30 44.94
N LYS A 472 4.58 15.52 45.69
CA LYS A 472 5.43 16.02 46.80
C LYS A 472 6.89 16.32 46.39
N SER A 473 7.27 16.10 45.14
CA SER A 473 8.66 16.21 44.68
C SER A 473 8.85 17.40 43.75
N LYS A 474 9.79 18.28 44.09
CA LYS A 474 10.45 19.15 43.11
C LYS A 474 11.48 18.30 42.35
N THR A 475 11.80 18.70 41.12
CA THR A 475 12.86 18.17 40.23
C THR A 475 12.55 16.79 39.60
N LEU A 476 12.87 16.51 38.34
CA LEU A 476 13.81 17.14 37.42
C LEU A 476 13.22 16.97 36.02
N VAL A 477 12.82 18.07 35.38
CA VAL A 477 12.50 18.03 33.95
C VAL A 477 13.86 17.86 33.27
N LEU A 478 14.13 16.68 32.72
CA LEU A 478 15.14 16.53 31.68
C LEU A 478 14.61 17.27 30.45
N LEU A 479 14.63 18.60 30.54
CA LEU A 479 14.36 19.52 29.45
C LEU A 479 15.67 19.68 28.68
N PHE A 480 16.16 18.59 28.11
CA PHE A 480 17.22 18.61 27.10
C PHE A 480 17.04 17.41 26.17
N LEU A 481 15.97 17.48 25.37
CA LEU A 481 15.87 16.78 24.08
C LEU A 481 14.87 17.45 23.13
N PHE A 482 14.50 18.71 23.39
CA PHE A 482 13.78 19.59 22.46
C PHE A 482 14.70 20.71 21.98
N LEU A 483 15.86 20.33 21.47
CA LEU A 483 16.47 21.07 20.38
C LEU A 483 16.39 20.13 19.18
N PRO A 484 15.72 20.50 18.08
CA PRO A 484 16.18 19.99 16.81
C PRO A 484 17.60 20.54 16.71
N PHE A 485 18.61 19.70 16.94
CA PHE A 485 19.90 20.00 16.33
C PHE A 485 19.63 19.88 14.83
N GLY A 486 19.18 20.99 14.26
CA GLY A 486 19.18 21.25 12.84
C GLY A 486 20.64 21.36 12.41
N ALA A 487 21.33 20.22 12.39
CA ALA A 487 22.19 19.93 11.28
C ALA A 487 21.29 19.17 10.33
N ALA A 488 20.61 19.91 9.46
CA ALA A 488 20.22 19.35 8.18
C ALA A 488 21.52 18.92 7.51
N PHE A 489 21.97 17.68 7.77
CA PHE A 489 22.74 16.96 6.78
C PHE A 489 21.76 16.68 5.65
N SER A 490 21.47 17.71 4.86
CA SER A 490 21.11 17.51 3.47
C SER A 490 22.37 16.94 2.84
N GLN A 491 22.60 15.63 3.01
CA GLN A 491 23.27 14.91 1.95
C GLN A 491 22.29 14.99 0.79
N GLU A 492 22.64 15.77 -0.23
CA GLU A 492 22.18 15.43 -1.57
C GLU A 492 22.43 13.93 -1.72
N ILE A 493 21.35 13.18 -1.92
CA ILE A 493 21.44 11.82 -2.43
C ILE A 493 21.91 11.99 -3.87
N ASP A 494 23.20 12.27 -4.05
CA ASP A 494 23.81 12.29 -5.37
C ASP A 494 24.11 10.85 -5.76
N MET A 495 23.06 10.12 -6.13
CA MET A 495 23.19 8.89 -6.91
C MET A 495 23.31 9.20 -8.41
N HIS A 496 23.51 10.47 -8.79
CA HIS A 496 23.47 10.90 -10.17
C HIS A 496 24.88 10.86 -10.80
N GLY A 497 25.05 10.01 -11.79
CA GLY A 497 26.09 10.21 -12.80
C GLY A 497 25.76 11.48 -13.59
N LYS A 498 26.68 12.45 -13.59
CA LYS A 498 26.52 13.69 -14.38
C LYS A 498 26.61 13.39 -15.88
N ASN A 499 25.61 13.87 -16.62
CA ASN A 499 25.56 14.16 -18.06
C ASN A 499 26.52 13.38 -18.98
N GLY A 500 26.01 12.32 -19.61
CA GLY A 500 26.56 11.77 -20.86
C GLY A 500 25.72 12.21 -22.08
N PRO A 501 26.34 12.52 -23.23
CA PRO A 501 25.61 12.93 -24.43
C PRO A 501 24.83 11.76 -25.05
N ALA A 502 23.66 12.09 -25.58
CA ALA A 502 22.74 11.17 -26.24
C ALA A 502 23.21 10.80 -27.64
N GLU A 503 23.28 9.50 -27.92
CA GLU A 503 23.11 8.89 -29.24
C GLU A 503 22.68 7.43 -29.03
N HIS A 504 21.43 7.12 -29.36
CA HIS A 504 20.83 5.79 -29.22
C HIS A 504 20.85 5.07 -30.56
N ASP A 505 21.63 3.99 -30.65
CA ASP A 505 21.45 2.95 -31.66
C ASP A 505 20.79 1.73 -30.99
N HIS A 506 19.58 1.40 -31.44
CA HIS A 506 18.76 0.35 -30.85
C HIS A 506 19.13 -1.01 -31.44
N ASN A 507 19.89 -1.80 -30.68
CA ASN A 507 19.93 -3.25 -30.85
C ASN A 507 20.36 -3.93 -29.54
N HIS A 508 19.39 -4.27 -28.70
CA HIS A 508 19.58 -5.22 -27.62
C HIS A 508 18.74 -6.45 -27.90
N ALA A 509 19.36 -7.41 -28.58
CA ALA A 509 18.98 -8.81 -28.47
C ALA A 509 19.18 -9.23 -27.00
N GLU A 510 18.15 -9.82 -26.41
CA GLU A 510 18.30 -10.56 -25.15
C GLU A 510 19.48 -11.54 -25.29
N PRO A 511 20.47 -11.57 -24.39
CA PRO A 511 21.41 -12.65 -24.35
C PRO A 511 20.64 -13.89 -23.91
N GLY A 512 20.33 -14.77 -24.86
CA GLY A 512 19.90 -16.13 -24.57
C GLY A 512 20.96 -16.81 -23.70
N HIS A 513 20.66 -16.93 -22.41
CA HIS A 513 21.48 -17.70 -21.47
C HIS A 513 21.32 -19.18 -21.79
N SER A 514 22.19 -19.68 -22.67
CA SER A 514 22.40 -21.11 -22.87
C SER A 514 23.18 -21.67 -21.68
N HIS A 515 22.48 -22.25 -20.72
CA HIS A 515 23.11 -23.07 -19.68
C HIS A 515 23.41 -24.46 -20.21
N SER A 516 24.63 -24.96 -19.97
CA SER A 516 24.87 -26.41 -20.00
C SER A 516 24.15 -27.03 -18.82
N GLN A 517 23.05 -27.75 -19.10
CA GLN A 517 22.38 -28.55 -18.07
C GLN A 517 23.34 -29.64 -17.55
N PRO A 518 23.26 -29.99 -16.25
CA PRO A 518 23.98 -31.13 -15.71
C PRO A 518 23.63 -32.37 -16.54
N SER A 519 24.59 -33.28 -16.72
CA SER A 519 24.27 -34.54 -17.38
C SER A 519 23.15 -35.25 -16.61
N GLN A 520 22.22 -35.93 -17.30
CA GLN A 520 21.13 -36.67 -16.64
C GLN A 520 21.65 -37.64 -15.56
N ALA A 521 22.88 -38.15 -15.72
CA ALA A 521 23.55 -39.02 -14.75
C ALA A 521 23.96 -38.29 -13.45
N GLU A 522 24.46 -37.06 -13.52
CA GLU A 522 24.82 -36.26 -12.34
C GLU A 522 23.58 -35.80 -11.58
N LEU A 523 22.52 -35.41 -12.30
CA LEU A 523 21.24 -35.04 -11.71
C LEU A 523 20.65 -36.23 -10.92
N GLN A 524 20.65 -37.41 -11.53
CA GLN A 524 20.13 -38.64 -10.94
C GLN A 524 20.95 -39.12 -9.73
N MET A 525 22.28 -38.93 -9.77
CA MET A 525 23.17 -39.20 -8.63
C MET A 525 22.90 -38.23 -7.46
N LEU A 526 22.74 -36.93 -7.72
CA LEU A 526 22.43 -35.92 -6.69
C LEU A 526 21.07 -36.17 -6.01
N LEU A 527 20.06 -36.60 -6.76
CA LEU A 527 18.73 -36.95 -6.25
C LEU A 527 18.70 -38.25 -5.45
N SER A 528 19.67 -39.14 -5.68
CA SER A 528 19.82 -40.41 -4.97
C SER A 528 20.67 -40.31 -3.69
N ALA A 529 21.32 -39.15 -3.46
CA ALA A 529 22.19 -38.94 -2.31
C ALA A 529 21.40 -38.84 -1.00
N LYS A 530 21.84 -39.54 0.05
CA LYS A 530 21.26 -39.42 1.40
C LYS A 530 21.44 -38.00 1.92
N THR A 531 20.41 -37.47 2.59
CA THR A 531 20.48 -36.19 3.30
C THR A 531 21.65 -36.19 4.27
N ALA A 532 22.53 -35.18 4.19
CA ALA A 532 23.68 -35.05 5.07
C ALA A 532 23.23 -34.70 6.50
N ASP A 533 23.98 -35.15 7.50
CA ASP A 533 23.76 -34.70 8.88
C ASP A 533 24.16 -33.21 9.00
N PRO A 534 23.24 -32.29 9.33
CA PRO A 534 23.51 -30.84 9.35
C PRO A 534 24.66 -30.44 10.29
N ALA A 535 24.77 -31.10 11.44
CA ALA A 535 25.77 -30.77 12.46
C ALA A 535 27.17 -31.21 12.01
N GLN A 536 27.31 -32.43 11.50
CA GLN A 536 28.56 -32.91 10.91
C GLN A 536 28.96 -32.09 9.68
N PHE A 537 28.01 -31.72 8.82
CA PHE A 537 28.27 -30.87 7.66
C PHE A 537 28.81 -29.50 8.09
N ALA A 538 28.17 -28.83 9.05
CA ALA A 538 28.65 -27.55 9.57
C ALA A 538 30.06 -27.64 10.15
N ALA A 539 30.39 -28.75 10.84
CA ALA A 539 31.74 -28.99 11.36
C ALA A 539 32.79 -29.29 10.27
N SER A 540 32.36 -29.75 9.09
CA SER A 540 33.26 -30.05 7.96
C SER A 540 33.70 -28.80 7.20
N VAL A 541 32.96 -27.70 7.28
CA VAL A 541 33.28 -26.44 6.61
C VAL A 541 34.45 -25.74 7.33
N ARG A 542 35.63 -25.78 6.70
CA ARG A 542 36.86 -25.17 7.21
C ARG A 542 37.12 -23.81 6.56
N ILE A 543 36.38 -22.78 6.98
CA ILE A 543 36.59 -21.39 6.54
C ILE A 543 37.15 -20.58 7.72
N ASP A 544 38.27 -19.88 7.50
CA ASP A 544 38.87 -19.01 8.53
C ASP A 544 37.90 -17.90 8.95
N LEU A 545 37.78 -17.68 10.27
CA LEU A 545 36.82 -16.73 10.83
C LEU A 545 37.19 -15.29 10.47
N LYS A 546 38.48 -14.93 10.55
CA LYS A 546 38.96 -13.59 10.25
C LYS A 546 38.78 -13.27 8.77
N HIS A 547 39.08 -14.23 7.90
CA HIS A 547 38.83 -14.08 6.47
C HIS A 547 37.32 -13.90 6.17
N ALA A 548 36.45 -14.71 6.80
CA ALA A 548 35.01 -14.57 6.63
C ALA A 548 34.48 -13.22 7.13
N GLU A 549 35.06 -12.63 8.17
CA GLU A 549 34.75 -11.27 8.62
C GLU A 549 35.17 -10.23 7.57
N ASN A 550 36.38 -10.34 7.01
CA ASN A 550 36.84 -9.47 5.92
C ASN A 550 35.94 -9.56 4.67
N PHE A 551 35.55 -10.78 4.30
CA PHE A 551 34.61 -11.05 3.20
C PHE A 551 33.25 -10.40 3.46
N GLY A 552 32.77 -10.41 4.71
CA GLY A 552 31.51 -9.75 5.08
C GLY A 552 31.48 -8.23 4.87
N HIS A 553 32.64 -7.57 4.81
CA HIS A 553 32.76 -6.13 4.52
C HIS A 553 32.83 -5.83 3.02
N LEU A 554 32.86 -6.85 2.15
CA LEU A 554 32.83 -6.64 0.71
C LEU A 554 31.47 -6.07 0.30
N PRO A 555 31.40 -4.99 -0.50
CA PRO A 555 30.16 -4.54 -1.11
C PRO A 555 29.59 -5.55 -2.10
N VAL A 556 28.27 -5.69 -2.10
CA VAL A 556 27.50 -6.51 -3.04
C VAL A 556 26.20 -5.78 -3.40
N GLN A 557 25.76 -5.88 -4.66
CA GLN A 557 24.50 -5.30 -5.11
C GLN A 557 23.36 -6.31 -4.91
N ASN A 558 22.33 -5.94 -4.14
CA ASN A 558 21.16 -6.78 -3.98
C ASN A 558 20.22 -6.70 -5.21
N ILE A 559 19.18 -7.53 -5.24
CA ILE A 559 18.23 -7.62 -6.37
C ILE A 559 17.42 -6.31 -6.54
N ASP A 560 17.21 -5.58 -5.45
CA ASP A 560 16.50 -4.29 -5.43
C ASP A 560 17.40 -3.10 -5.83
N GLY A 561 18.69 -3.35 -6.07
CA GLY A 561 19.67 -2.36 -6.51
C GLY A 561 20.44 -1.62 -5.42
N ARG A 562 20.20 -1.93 -4.14
CA ARG A 562 20.99 -1.40 -3.01
C ARG A 562 22.34 -2.10 -2.95
N ILE A 563 23.41 -1.32 -2.86
CA ILE A 563 24.75 -1.84 -2.54
C ILE A 563 24.89 -1.91 -1.02
N GLU A 564 25.11 -3.11 -0.50
CA GLU A 564 25.21 -3.41 0.93
C GLU A 564 26.42 -4.31 1.22
N PRO A 565 26.87 -4.42 2.48
CA PRO A 565 27.91 -5.37 2.84
C PRO A 565 27.40 -6.80 2.66
N VAL A 566 28.27 -7.71 2.20
CA VAL A 566 27.98 -9.15 2.12
C VAL A 566 27.48 -9.72 3.45
N ASN A 567 27.90 -9.16 4.59
CA ASN A 567 27.38 -9.53 5.90
C ASN A 567 25.86 -9.36 6.02
N THR A 568 25.31 -8.24 5.52
CA THR A 568 23.86 -7.98 5.52
C THR A 568 23.17 -9.02 4.65
N MET A 569 23.59 -9.18 3.41
CA MET A 569 23.03 -10.15 2.48
C MET A 569 23.07 -11.59 3.00
N ALA A 570 24.19 -11.99 3.60
CA ALA A 570 24.36 -13.31 4.20
C ALA A 570 23.36 -13.55 5.33
N LEU A 571 23.16 -12.55 6.21
CA LEU A 571 22.17 -12.63 7.29
C LEU A 571 20.74 -12.69 6.74
N GLU A 572 20.44 -11.94 5.70
CA GLU A 572 19.13 -11.89 5.06
C GLU A 572 18.74 -13.25 4.46
N ILE A 573 19.63 -13.84 3.68
CA ILE A 573 19.43 -15.15 3.06
C ILE A 573 19.31 -16.24 4.14
N LEU A 574 20.21 -16.20 5.14
CA LEU A 574 20.20 -17.17 6.24
C LEU A 574 18.92 -17.06 7.08
N ARG A 575 18.43 -15.84 7.37
CA ARG A 575 17.15 -15.63 8.07
C ARG A 575 15.96 -16.06 7.24
N LYS A 576 15.97 -15.82 5.92
CA LYS A 576 14.89 -16.24 5.00
C LYS A 576 14.78 -17.76 4.93
N LEU A 577 15.90 -18.46 4.76
CA LEU A 577 15.93 -19.92 4.60
C LEU A 577 15.88 -20.68 5.94
N HIS A 578 16.65 -20.27 6.94
CA HIS A 578 16.89 -21.01 8.19
C HIS A 578 16.26 -20.39 9.44
N ARG A 579 15.83 -19.11 9.40
CA ARG A 579 15.23 -18.36 10.52
C ARG A 579 16.14 -18.14 11.73
N LYS A 580 17.45 -18.31 11.58
CA LYS A 580 18.47 -18.00 12.60
C LYS A 580 19.60 -17.16 11.99
N ASP A 581 20.43 -16.58 12.84
CA ASP A 581 21.58 -15.75 12.42
C ASP A 581 22.88 -16.58 12.24
N ARG A 582 22.83 -17.87 12.59
CA ARG A 582 23.94 -18.83 12.50
C ARG A 582 23.42 -20.20 12.10
N PHE A 583 24.25 -20.96 11.40
CA PHE A 583 24.01 -22.37 11.11
C PHE A 583 24.99 -23.22 11.92
N TYR A 584 24.52 -23.74 13.06
CA TYR A 584 25.36 -24.41 14.06
C TYR A 584 26.59 -23.56 14.44
N THR A 585 27.80 -24.03 14.15
CA THR A 585 29.06 -23.34 14.43
C THR A 585 29.34 -22.20 13.45
N LEU A 586 28.77 -22.24 12.24
CA LEU A 586 29.06 -21.28 11.17
C LEU A 586 28.38 -19.93 11.41
N THR A 587 29.15 -18.87 11.22
CA THR A 587 28.61 -17.50 11.11
C THR A 587 27.89 -17.33 9.77
N ALA A 588 27.06 -16.29 9.65
CA ALA A 588 26.39 -15.98 8.38
C ALA A 588 27.39 -15.80 7.22
N ASN A 589 28.52 -15.13 7.46
CA ASN A 589 29.55 -14.93 6.44
C ASN A 589 30.21 -16.26 6.02
N GLN A 590 30.52 -17.15 6.98
CA GLN A 590 31.08 -18.47 6.68
C GLN A 590 30.08 -19.34 5.90
N PHE A 591 28.80 -19.30 6.30
CA PHE A 591 27.70 -19.95 5.57
C PHE A 591 27.66 -19.47 4.12
N PHE A 592 27.59 -18.16 3.91
CA PHE A 592 27.42 -17.59 2.59
C PHE A 592 28.63 -17.81 1.69
N LEU A 593 29.85 -17.70 2.25
CA LEU A 593 31.09 -18.01 1.53
C LEU A 593 31.16 -19.51 1.16
N SER A 594 30.78 -20.41 2.07
CA SER A 594 30.71 -21.85 1.78
C SER A 594 29.66 -22.20 0.73
N ALA A 595 28.49 -21.57 0.79
CA ALA A 595 27.43 -21.77 -0.19
C ALA A 595 27.83 -21.23 -1.57
N SER A 596 28.63 -20.17 -1.62
CA SER A 596 29.13 -19.59 -2.87
C SER A 596 30.27 -20.41 -3.49
N THR A 597 31.14 -21.01 -2.67
CA THR A 597 32.29 -21.80 -3.15
C THR A 597 31.98 -23.27 -3.39
N SER A 598 30.98 -23.82 -2.71
CA SER A 598 30.59 -25.24 -2.79
C SER A 598 29.07 -25.40 -2.78
N PRO A 599 28.35 -24.82 -3.77
CA PRO A 599 26.88 -24.74 -3.76
C PRO A 599 26.20 -26.12 -3.74
N PHE A 600 26.71 -27.09 -4.51
CA PHE A 600 26.13 -28.43 -4.59
C PHE A 600 26.15 -29.19 -3.25
N SER A 601 27.11 -28.90 -2.38
CA SER A 601 27.21 -29.50 -1.05
C SER A 601 26.03 -29.11 -0.15
N TRP A 602 25.39 -27.97 -0.39
CA TRP A 602 24.26 -27.46 0.40
C TRP A 602 22.89 -28.01 -0.05
N VAL A 603 22.79 -28.56 -1.26
CA VAL A 603 21.51 -29.04 -1.83
C VAL A 603 20.89 -30.18 -1.02
N ASN A 604 21.74 -31.01 -0.40
CA ASN A 604 21.34 -32.20 0.37
C ASN A 604 21.31 -31.97 1.89
N VAL A 605 21.60 -30.76 2.36
CA VAL A 605 21.63 -30.42 3.79
C VAL A 605 20.23 -29.99 4.24
N PRO A 606 19.64 -30.62 5.27
CA PRO A 606 18.41 -30.15 5.90
C PRO A 606 18.59 -28.78 6.56
N PHE A 607 18.42 -27.71 5.77
CA PHE A 607 18.70 -26.33 6.15
C PHE A 607 17.46 -25.42 6.06
N ILE A 608 16.53 -25.73 5.17
CA ILE A 608 15.36 -24.89 4.86
C ILE A 608 14.28 -25.15 5.92
N LYS A 609 13.90 -24.11 6.67
CA LYS A 609 12.86 -24.22 7.70
C LYS A 609 11.48 -24.36 7.06
N VAL A 610 10.74 -25.41 7.41
CA VAL A 610 9.36 -25.61 6.97
C VAL A 610 8.40 -24.98 7.98
N GLY A 611 7.34 -24.33 7.50
CA GLY A 611 6.28 -23.77 8.33
C GLY A 611 5.58 -24.85 9.14
N THR A 612 5.28 -24.57 10.42
CA THR A 612 4.60 -25.53 11.30
C THR A 612 3.07 -25.47 11.18
N LYS A 613 2.52 -24.49 10.46
CA LYS A 613 1.07 -24.24 10.38
C LYS A 613 0.40 -25.05 9.27
N GLY A 614 1.16 -25.51 8.27
CA GLY A 614 0.74 -26.50 7.27
C GLY A 614 0.59 -27.92 7.82
N GLY A 615 0.90 -28.12 9.10
CA GLY A 615 0.65 -29.39 9.78
C GLY A 615 1.66 -30.51 9.43
N PRO A 616 1.46 -31.71 10.00
CA PRO A 616 2.38 -32.83 9.83
C PRO A 616 2.40 -33.39 8.40
N GLU A 617 1.33 -33.20 7.62
CA GLU A 617 1.26 -33.64 6.23
C GLU A 617 2.29 -32.91 5.35
N LEU A 618 2.39 -31.59 5.49
CA LEU A 618 3.40 -30.78 4.77
C LEU A 618 4.82 -31.21 5.14
N LEU A 619 5.10 -31.36 6.44
CA LEU A 619 6.40 -31.81 6.94
C LEU A 619 6.79 -33.18 6.38
N LYS A 620 5.81 -34.09 6.28
CA LYS A 620 6.01 -35.42 5.71
C LYS A 620 6.24 -35.36 4.19
N ALA A 621 5.47 -34.53 3.47
CA ALA A 621 5.57 -34.38 2.02
C ALA A 621 6.98 -33.95 1.58
N VAL A 622 7.57 -32.99 2.29
CA VAL A 622 8.94 -32.53 2.01
C VAL A 622 10.02 -33.22 2.85
N LYS A 623 9.70 -34.35 3.49
CA LYS A 623 10.65 -35.16 4.29
C LYS A 623 11.46 -34.32 5.30
N ALA A 624 10.79 -33.43 6.02
CA ALA A 624 11.43 -32.59 7.03
C ALA A 624 11.91 -33.43 8.23
N ASN A 625 13.03 -33.04 8.83
CA ASN A 625 13.57 -33.67 10.04
C ASN A 625 12.75 -33.34 11.29
N ALA A 626 13.11 -33.91 12.44
CA ALA A 626 12.41 -33.70 13.72
C ALA A 626 12.37 -32.23 14.17
N GLU A 627 13.35 -31.43 13.74
CA GLU A 627 13.41 -29.99 14.02
C GLU A 627 12.63 -29.14 13.01
N GLY A 628 12.00 -29.76 12.00
CA GLY A 628 11.21 -29.12 10.97
C GLY A 628 12.04 -28.42 9.88
N TYR A 629 13.22 -28.96 9.54
CA TYR A 629 14.03 -28.51 8.41
C TYR A 629 14.05 -29.55 7.29
N THR A 630 14.08 -29.08 6.05
CA THR A 630 14.23 -29.91 4.85
C THR A 630 15.40 -29.46 3.99
N SER A 631 15.76 -30.26 3.00
CA SER A 631 16.78 -29.98 2.00
C SER A 631 16.14 -29.61 0.66
N MET A 632 16.90 -28.93 -0.18
CA MET A 632 16.44 -28.55 -1.52
C MET A 632 16.06 -29.79 -2.36
N ILE A 633 16.85 -30.87 -2.24
CA ILE A 633 16.58 -32.11 -2.98
C ILE A 633 15.24 -32.76 -2.59
N ASN A 634 14.85 -32.68 -1.32
CA ASN A 634 13.58 -33.25 -0.85
C ASN A 634 12.36 -32.45 -1.33
N MET A 635 12.58 -31.24 -1.81
CA MET A 635 11.54 -30.36 -2.34
C MET A 635 11.41 -30.47 -3.86
N MET A 636 12.32 -31.16 -4.54
CA MET A 636 12.33 -31.29 -5.99
C MET A 636 12.00 -32.73 -6.40
N THR A 637 11.37 -32.87 -7.56
CA THR A 637 11.14 -34.15 -8.22
C THR A 637 11.53 -34.04 -9.70
N VAL A 638 11.94 -35.15 -10.29
CA VAL A 638 12.28 -35.22 -11.72
C VAL A 638 11.04 -35.60 -12.50
N MET A 639 10.73 -34.81 -13.52
CA MET A 639 9.69 -35.10 -14.49
C MET A 639 10.17 -36.08 -15.56
N PRO A 640 9.27 -36.79 -16.25
CA PRO A 640 9.64 -37.74 -17.30
C PRO A 640 10.48 -37.14 -18.44
N ASP A 641 10.41 -35.82 -18.65
CA ASP A 641 11.20 -35.05 -19.62
C ASP A 641 12.60 -34.67 -19.11
N GLY A 642 12.94 -35.06 -17.88
CA GLY A 642 14.21 -34.76 -17.22
C GLY A 642 14.25 -33.40 -16.51
N SER A 643 13.17 -32.61 -16.54
CA SER A 643 13.11 -31.33 -15.84
C SER A 643 12.90 -31.51 -14.33
N LEU A 644 13.39 -30.56 -13.53
CA LEU A 644 13.16 -30.52 -12.08
C LEU A 644 11.95 -29.65 -11.78
N GLN A 645 10.97 -30.20 -11.06
CA GLN A 645 9.80 -29.47 -10.58
C GLN A 645 9.73 -29.49 -9.06
N PHE A 646 9.16 -28.42 -8.49
CA PHE A 646 8.78 -28.39 -7.07
C PHE A 646 7.74 -29.48 -6.78
N ILE A 647 7.98 -30.30 -5.75
CA ILE A 647 7.12 -31.45 -5.41
C ILE A 647 5.68 -31.04 -5.07
N LEU A 648 5.48 -29.81 -4.58
CA LEU A 648 4.17 -29.23 -4.28
C LEU A 648 3.72 -28.21 -5.35
N GLY A 649 4.20 -28.35 -6.59
CA GLY A 649 3.92 -27.40 -7.68
C GLY A 649 2.43 -27.19 -7.95
N ASP A 650 1.64 -28.27 -8.02
CA ASP A 650 0.19 -28.18 -8.24
C ASP A 650 -0.55 -27.54 -7.06
N GLU A 651 -0.10 -27.83 -5.84
CA GLU A 651 -0.65 -27.27 -4.61
C GLU A 651 -0.31 -25.79 -4.50
N TYR A 652 0.91 -25.39 -4.90
CA TYR A 652 1.32 -24.01 -5.02
C TYR A 652 0.45 -23.25 -6.02
N LEU A 653 0.22 -23.78 -7.23
CA LEU A 653 -0.64 -23.12 -8.23
C LEU A 653 -2.09 -22.98 -7.73
N LYS A 654 -2.63 -24.02 -7.06
CA LYS A 654 -3.95 -23.96 -6.42
C LYS A 654 -4.01 -22.94 -5.29
N ALA A 655 -2.97 -22.87 -4.45
CA ALA A 655 -2.86 -21.91 -3.36
C ALA A 655 -2.76 -20.47 -3.88
N PHE A 656 -1.94 -20.25 -4.91
CA PHE A 656 -1.70 -18.96 -5.53
C PHE A 656 -2.93 -18.44 -6.29
N ALA A 657 -3.74 -19.33 -6.86
CA ALA A 657 -4.99 -18.97 -7.53
C ALA A 657 -6.11 -18.54 -6.55
N LYS A 658 -6.03 -18.91 -5.26
CA LYS A 658 -6.99 -18.49 -4.24
C LYS A 658 -6.76 -17.03 -3.86
N LYS A 659 -7.85 -16.35 -3.49
CA LYS A 659 -7.70 -15.06 -2.82
C LYS A 659 -6.94 -15.26 -1.50
N PRO A 660 -6.09 -14.33 -1.09
CA PRO A 660 -5.31 -14.41 0.15
C PRO A 660 -6.13 -14.66 1.42
N ALA A 661 -7.33 -14.08 1.47
CA ALA A 661 -8.29 -14.29 2.54
C ALA A 661 -8.84 -15.73 2.58
N GLU A 662 -8.81 -16.42 1.45
CA GLU A 662 -9.26 -17.81 1.25
C GLU A 662 -8.09 -18.80 1.34
N GLN A 663 -6.84 -18.33 1.39
CA GLN A 663 -5.65 -19.16 1.58
C GLN A 663 -5.61 -19.69 3.02
N SER A 664 -5.67 -21.01 3.15
CA SER A 664 -5.49 -21.72 4.41
C SER A 664 -4.06 -21.58 4.93
N SER A 665 -3.83 -21.98 6.19
CA SER A 665 -2.49 -22.05 6.76
C SER A 665 -1.55 -22.97 5.96
N TYR A 666 -2.09 -24.04 5.36
CA TYR A 666 -1.35 -24.92 4.47
C TYR A 666 -0.94 -24.21 3.18
N ASP A 667 -1.90 -23.55 2.51
CA ASP A 667 -1.65 -22.79 1.28
C ASP A 667 -0.50 -21.77 1.44
N LYS A 668 -0.49 -21.04 2.56
CA LYS A 668 0.57 -20.05 2.86
C LYS A 668 1.93 -20.67 3.12
N ASP A 669 1.98 -21.78 3.86
CA ASP A 669 3.24 -22.46 4.13
C ASP A 669 3.80 -23.11 2.85
N VAL A 670 2.95 -23.55 1.91
CA VAL A 670 3.38 -24.02 0.57
C VAL A 670 3.95 -22.88 -0.27
N ILE A 671 3.30 -21.71 -0.28
CA ILE A 671 3.80 -20.50 -0.97
C ILE A 671 5.16 -20.06 -0.38
N ASP A 672 5.27 -19.91 0.94
CA ASP A 672 6.52 -19.56 1.64
C ASP A 672 7.63 -20.59 1.37
N LEU A 673 7.28 -21.86 1.22
CA LEU A 673 8.23 -22.92 0.91
C LEU A 673 8.73 -22.84 -0.55
N ASN A 674 7.86 -22.53 -1.51
CA ASN A 674 8.28 -22.23 -2.88
C ASN A 674 9.19 -21.01 -2.93
N ASP A 675 8.88 -19.93 -2.20
CA ASP A 675 9.72 -18.72 -2.17
C ASP A 675 11.12 -18.99 -1.58
N LYS A 676 11.20 -19.89 -0.59
CA LYS A 676 12.48 -20.39 -0.06
C LYS A 676 13.22 -21.28 -1.05
N LEU A 677 12.51 -22.12 -1.82
CA LEU A 677 13.11 -22.90 -2.89
C LEU A 677 13.75 -22.00 -3.93
N GLN A 678 13.02 -20.96 -4.37
CA GLN A 678 13.54 -19.98 -5.33
C GLN A 678 14.74 -19.23 -4.76
N ALA A 679 14.70 -18.80 -3.50
CA ALA A 679 15.86 -18.20 -2.86
C ALA A 679 17.06 -19.17 -2.78
N MET A 680 16.83 -20.46 -2.48
CA MET A 680 17.89 -21.46 -2.48
C MET A 680 18.46 -21.71 -3.89
N LEU A 681 17.62 -21.75 -4.93
CA LEU A 681 18.03 -21.83 -6.33
C LEU A 681 18.91 -20.64 -6.72
N GLN A 682 18.51 -19.42 -6.36
CA GLN A 682 19.30 -18.20 -6.59
C GLN A 682 20.66 -18.27 -5.88
N LEU A 683 20.70 -18.79 -4.65
CA LEU A 683 21.95 -18.99 -3.89
C LEU A 683 22.88 -20.01 -4.55
N VAL A 684 22.36 -21.19 -4.91
CA VAL A 684 23.11 -22.27 -5.56
C VAL A 684 23.64 -21.84 -6.93
N ASN A 685 22.85 -21.05 -7.66
CA ASN A 685 23.24 -20.48 -8.95
C ASN A 685 24.17 -19.27 -8.85
N GLY A 686 24.58 -18.87 -7.63
CA GLY A 686 25.48 -17.74 -7.39
C GLY A 686 24.87 -16.36 -7.64
N GLN A 687 23.55 -16.25 -7.90
CA GLN A 687 22.90 -15.01 -8.34
C GLN A 687 22.89 -13.89 -7.29
N TYR A 688 23.07 -14.22 -6.01
CA TYR A 688 23.16 -13.24 -4.93
C TYR A 688 24.51 -12.52 -4.88
N LEU A 689 25.62 -13.16 -5.28
CA LEU A 689 26.96 -12.59 -5.15
C LEU A 689 27.29 -11.67 -6.34
N ARG A 690 26.48 -10.63 -6.53
CA ARG A 690 26.71 -9.58 -7.53
C ARG A 690 27.77 -8.61 -7.03
N ILE A 691 29.04 -8.94 -7.26
CA ILE A 691 30.21 -8.19 -6.74
C ILE A 691 31.02 -7.50 -7.84
N LEU A 692 30.70 -7.74 -9.12
CA LEU A 692 31.44 -7.21 -10.26
C LEU A 692 30.63 -6.12 -10.97
N PRO A 693 31.04 -4.84 -10.91
CA PRO A 693 30.40 -3.79 -11.69
C PRO A 693 30.67 -3.94 -13.19
N VAL A 694 29.67 -3.68 -14.02
CA VAL A 694 29.81 -3.58 -15.48
C VAL A 694 30.34 -2.19 -15.82
N ALA A 695 31.53 -2.13 -16.41
CA ALA A 695 32.19 -0.87 -16.74
C ALA A 695 31.41 -0.08 -17.81
N GLY A 696 31.08 1.19 -17.52
CA GLY A 696 30.40 2.08 -18.46
C GLY A 696 28.89 1.85 -18.58
N ASP A 697 28.30 0.97 -17.77
CA ASP A 697 26.86 0.76 -17.76
C ASP A 697 26.13 1.95 -17.13
N ALA A 698 25.18 2.53 -17.85
CA ALA A 698 24.37 3.67 -17.39
C ALA A 698 23.54 3.32 -16.15
N ASN A 699 23.15 2.05 -15.98
CA ASN A 699 22.37 1.58 -14.84
C ASN A 699 23.24 1.09 -13.67
N ASN A 700 24.57 1.25 -13.71
CA ASN A 700 25.49 0.80 -12.66
C ASN A 700 25.23 -0.66 -12.21
N THR A 701 24.96 -1.55 -13.16
CA THR A 701 24.61 -2.96 -12.89
C THR A 701 25.83 -3.74 -12.44
N TRP A 702 25.65 -4.56 -11.40
CA TRP A 702 26.64 -5.51 -10.94
C TRP A 702 26.18 -6.91 -11.28
N VAL A 703 27.09 -7.72 -11.81
CA VAL A 703 26.83 -9.10 -12.20
C VAL A 703 27.35 -10.06 -11.14
N ALA A 704 26.59 -11.13 -10.94
CA ALA A 704 27.12 -12.32 -10.31
C ALA A 704 28.07 -12.99 -11.31
N GLN A 705 29.24 -13.43 -10.85
CA GLN A 705 30.13 -14.16 -11.73
C GLN A 705 29.47 -15.50 -12.14
N PRO A 706 29.41 -15.85 -13.42
CA PRO A 706 28.94 -17.18 -13.84
C PRO A 706 29.93 -18.24 -13.35
N LEU A 707 29.45 -19.27 -12.65
CA LEU A 707 30.29 -20.44 -12.29
C LEU A 707 30.97 -21.07 -13.52
N ASP A 708 30.34 -21.00 -14.70
CA ASP A 708 30.85 -21.57 -15.95
C ASP A 708 32.14 -20.91 -16.47
N GLN A 709 32.42 -19.65 -16.09
CA GLN A 709 33.65 -18.96 -16.54
C GLN A 709 34.91 -19.37 -15.77
N MET A 710 34.79 -20.08 -14.64
CA MET A 710 35.94 -20.68 -13.95
C MET A 710 36.68 -21.72 -14.80
N ASN A 711 36.06 -22.21 -15.88
CA ASN A 711 36.64 -23.15 -16.84
C ASN A 711 37.08 -22.50 -18.16
N SER A 712 37.02 -21.17 -18.29
CA SER A 712 37.42 -20.48 -19.53
C SER A 712 38.94 -20.22 -19.55
N ASN A 713 39.60 -20.63 -20.63
CA ASN A 713 41.04 -20.42 -20.90
C ASN A 713 41.35 -18.94 -21.22
N ALA A 714 40.87 -17.99 -20.42
CA ALA A 714 41.31 -16.60 -20.52
C ALA A 714 42.77 -16.51 -20.04
N ALA A 715 43.62 -15.80 -20.79
CA ALA A 715 45.08 -15.78 -20.59
C ALA A 715 45.55 -15.23 -19.23
N GLN A 716 44.65 -14.65 -18.42
CA GLN A 716 44.88 -14.30 -17.01
C GLN A 716 43.58 -14.47 -16.21
N PRO A 717 43.58 -15.20 -15.09
CA PRO A 717 42.39 -15.38 -14.27
C PRO A 717 41.96 -14.06 -13.61
N THR A 718 40.67 -13.78 -13.62
CA THR A 718 40.12 -12.58 -12.98
C THR A 718 40.41 -12.56 -11.48
N PRO A 719 40.49 -11.40 -10.80
CA PRO A 719 40.71 -11.37 -9.34
C PRO A 719 39.68 -12.18 -8.55
N VAL A 720 38.45 -12.33 -9.06
CA VAL A 720 37.41 -13.15 -8.43
C VAL A 720 37.67 -14.65 -8.60
N GLU A 721 38.15 -15.11 -9.76
CA GLU A 721 38.57 -16.51 -9.95
C GLU A 721 39.73 -16.88 -9.03
N ARG A 722 40.74 -16.01 -8.93
CA ARG A 722 41.87 -16.21 -8.03
C ARG A 722 41.43 -16.24 -6.57
N TYR A 723 40.53 -15.34 -6.18
CA TYR A 723 39.93 -15.32 -4.86
C TYR A 723 39.29 -16.66 -4.50
N PHE A 724 38.37 -17.16 -5.32
CA PHE A 724 37.67 -18.43 -5.04
C PHE A 724 38.61 -19.63 -5.06
N LYS A 725 39.60 -19.67 -5.95
CA LYS A 725 40.63 -20.71 -5.97
C LYS A 725 41.48 -20.70 -4.69
N SER A 726 41.83 -19.51 -4.19
CA SER A 726 42.56 -19.34 -2.92
C SER A 726 41.71 -19.79 -1.72
N VAL A 727 40.40 -19.50 -1.71
CA VAL A 727 39.46 -19.97 -0.68
C VAL A 727 39.34 -21.50 -0.70
N LEU A 728 39.16 -22.12 -1.87
CA LEU A 728 39.03 -23.58 -2.01
C LEU A 728 40.31 -24.33 -1.64
N SER A 729 41.49 -23.74 -1.88
CA SER A 729 42.78 -24.31 -1.47
C SER A 729 43.16 -24.05 -0.01
N GLY A 730 42.36 -23.26 0.73
CA GLY A 730 42.64 -22.88 2.11
C GLY A 730 43.79 -21.89 2.28
N ASN A 731 44.22 -21.21 1.21
CA ASN A 731 45.27 -20.19 1.26
C ASN A 731 44.69 -18.81 1.60
N TRP A 732 44.45 -18.58 2.89
CA TRP A 732 43.77 -17.37 3.38
C TRP A 732 44.53 -16.06 3.11
N SER A 733 45.88 -16.09 3.12
CA SER A 733 46.69 -14.89 2.84
C SER A 733 46.57 -14.45 1.37
N ALA A 734 46.54 -15.41 0.44
CA ALA A 734 46.29 -15.11 -0.97
C ALA A 734 44.84 -14.63 -1.18
N ALA A 735 43.87 -15.28 -0.52
CA ALA A 735 42.47 -14.89 -0.58
C ALA A 735 42.23 -13.45 -0.06
N ASP A 736 42.87 -13.05 1.04
CA ASP A 736 42.79 -11.66 1.54
C ASP A 736 43.35 -10.65 0.52
N THR A 737 44.45 -11.00 -0.16
CA THR A 737 45.07 -10.13 -1.19
C THR A 737 44.15 -9.98 -2.40
N ASP A 738 43.57 -11.08 -2.89
CA ASP A 738 42.63 -11.03 -4.01
C ASP A 738 41.32 -10.32 -3.63
N LEU A 739 40.87 -10.41 -2.37
CA LEU A 739 39.69 -9.68 -1.88
C LEU A 739 39.89 -8.16 -1.93
N GLU A 740 41.08 -7.67 -1.56
CA GLU A 740 41.42 -6.25 -1.70
C GLU A 740 41.53 -5.82 -3.17
N ALA A 741 41.99 -6.71 -4.06
CA ALA A 741 41.99 -6.44 -5.51
C ALA A 741 40.55 -6.32 -6.07
N ILE A 742 39.61 -7.13 -5.57
CA ILE A 742 38.17 -7.01 -5.93
C ILE A 742 37.63 -5.66 -5.44
N LYS A 743 37.90 -5.25 -4.20
CA LYS A 743 37.48 -3.94 -3.68
C LYS A 743 38.03 -2.79 -4.51
N ALA A 744 39.30 -2.87 -4.92
CA ALA A 744 39.92 -1.86 -5.78
C ALA A 744 39.25 -1.78 -7.15
N LEU A 745 38.85 -2.92 -7.74
CA LEU A 745 38.06 -2.95 -8.98
C LEU A 745 36.68 -2.32 -8.80
N GLN A 746 35.99 -2.64 -7.71
CA GLN A 746 34.68 -2.06 -7.39
C GLN A 746 34.77 -0.54 -7.28
N LEU A 747 35.75 -0.01 -6.54
CA LEU A 747 35.95 1.44 -6.40
C LEU A 747 36.33 2.12 -7.71
N LYS A 748 37.07 1.44 -8.58
CA LYS A 748 37.48 1.98 -9.89
C LYS A 748 36.31 2.12 -10.86
N HIS A 749 35.38 1.15 -10.87
CA HIS A 749 34.35 1.04 -11.90
C HIS A 749 32.95 1.48 -11.45
N SER A 750 32.69 1.59 -10.14
CA SER A 750 31.36 1.88 -9.60
C SER A 750 31.13 3.33 -9.17
N GLY A 751 32.07 4.24 -9.47
CA GLY A 751 31.94 5.68 -9.21
C GLY A 751 31.55 6.02 -7.75
N ASN A 752 30.59 6.95 -7.57
CA ASN A 752 30.08 7.40 -6.26
C ASN A 752 28.97 6.49 -5.68
N VAL A 753 28.61 5.38 -6.33
CA VAL A 753 27.45 4.55 -5.92
C VAL A 753 27.78 3.62 -4.74
N VAL A 754 29.06 3.32 -4.52
CA VAL A 754 29.50 2.45 -3.41
C VAL A 754 29.45 3.20 -2.08
N PRO A 755 28.86 2.63 -1.01
CA PRO A 755 28.87 3.22 0.32
C PRO A 755 30.29 3.50 0.84
N SER A 756 30.44 4.55 1.65
CA SER A 756 31.72 4.83 2.31
C SER A 756 32.14 3.70 3.25
N LYS A 757 33.45 3.51 3.45
CA LYS A 757 33.98 2.50 4.37
C LYS A 757 33.36 2.59 5.77
N ALA A 758 33.22 3.81 6.29
CA ALA A 758 32.57 4.03 7.59
C ALA A 758 31.13 3.51 7.61
N LYS A 759 30.36 3.72 6.54
CA LYS A 759 28.98 3.26 6.44
C LYS A 759 28.88 1.73 6.43
N ILE A 760 29.80 1.06 5.72
CA ILE A 760 29.94 -0.40 5.73
C ILE A 760 30.27 -0.92 7.13
N ASP A 761 31.29 -0.34 7.78
CA ASP A 761 31.74 -0.76 9.12
C ASP A 761 30.62 -0.58 10.17
N TRP A 762 29.86 0.53 10.10
CA TRP A 762 28.70 0.78 10.94
C TRP A 762 27.57 -0.23 10.70
N GLU A 763 27.29 -0.60 9.45
CA GLU A 763 26.25 -1.58 9.11
C GLU A 763 26.60 -2.99 9.62
N VAL A 764 27.84 -3.44 9.40
CA VAL A 764 28.31 -4.73 9.94
C VAL A 764 28.25 -4.74 11.47
N SER A 765 28.68 -3.65 12.12
CA SER A 765 28.61 -3.52 13.57
C SER A 765 27.17 -3.53 14.08
N TYR A 766 26.28 -2.77 13.43
CA TYR A 766 24.87 -2.69 13.76
C TYR A 766 24.17 -4.06 13.67
N ASN A 767 24.47 -4.84 12.63
CA ASN A 767 23.97 -6.21 12.48
C ASN A 767 24.43 -7.12 13.63
N SER A 768 25.67 -6.97 14.10
CA SER A 768 26.24 -7.78 15.18
C SER A 768 25.62 -7.47 16.56
N TRP A 769 25.22 -6.23 16.82
CA TRP A 769 24.71 -5.79 18.13
C TRP A 769 23.31 -6.31 18.44
N ASN A 770 22.52 -6.62 17.41
CA ASN A 770 21.10 -7.01 17.51
C ASN A 770 20.33 -6.16 18.55
N ILE A 771 20.54 -4.83 18.46
CA ILE A 771 20.22 -3.88 19.53
C ILE A 771 18.73 -3.93 19.93
N PHE A 772 17.84 -4.06 18.95
CA PHE A 772 16.40 -4.04 19.19
C PHE A 772 15.88 -5.31 19.87
N LEU A 773 16.43 -6.49 19.55
CA LEU A 773 16.08 -7.72 20.26
C LEU A 773 16.53 -7.66 21.73
N ASN A 774 17.75 -7.19 21.97
CA ASN A 774 18.31 -7.02 23.31
C ASN A 774 17.54 -5.97 24.13
N LEU A 775 17.10 -4.88 23.49
CA LEU A 775 16.26 -3.86 24.11
C LEU A 775 14.86 -4.40 24.44
N MET A 776 14.26 -5.20 23.56
CA MET A 776 12.97 -5.84 23.84
C MET A 776 13.03 -6.73 25.08
N ILE A 777 14.07 -7.58 25.20
CA ILE A 777 14.30 -8.41 26.39
C ILE A 777 14.50 -7.53 27.62
N SER A 778 15.31 -6.47 27.50
CA SER A 778 15.57 -5.52 28.59
C SER A 778 14.29 -4.83 29.07
N TYR A 779 13.46 -4.33 28.15
CA TYR A 779 12.16 -3.74 28.49
C TYR A 779 11.18 -4.76 29.08
N SER A 780 11.24 -6.02 28.67
CA SER A 780 10.43 -7.09 29.26
C SER A 780 10.78 -7.32 30.73
N ILE A 781 12.08 -7.44 31.04
CA ILE A 781 12.57 -7.64 32.41
C ILE A 781 12.28 -6.41 33.27
N LEU A 782 12.73 -5.22 32.82
CA LEU A 782 12.57 -3.97 33.57
C LEU A 782 11.10 -3.57 33.70
N GLY A 783 10.31 -3.76 32.64
CA GLY A 783 8.87 -3.50 32.59
C GLY A 783 8.08 -4.38 33.57
N THR A 784 8.37 -5.68 33.58
CA THR A 784 7.76 -6.63 34.53
C THR A 784 8.15 -6.30 35.96
N LEU A 785 9.43 -5.97 36.19
CA LEU A 785 9.92 -5.56 37.50
C LEU A 785 9.19 -4.30 38.00
N ILE A 786 9.14 -3.22 37.21
CA ILE A 786 8.48 -1.98 37.63
C ILE A 786 6.97 -2.16 37.83
N LEU A 787 6.32 -3.01 37.03
CA LEU A 787 4.91 -3.36 37.21
C LEU A 787 4.68 -4.11 38.53
N ALA A 788 5.52 -5.09 38.86
CA ALA A 788 5.46 -5.81 40.13
C ALA A 788 5.67 -4.85 41.32
N LEU A 789 6.67 -3.96 41.23
CA LEU A 789 6.91 -2.93 42.25
C LEU A 789 5.72 -1.97 42.40
N ALA A 790 5.04 -1.61 41.30
CA ALA A 790 3.84 -0.78 41.33
C ALA A 790 2.70 -1.45 42.12
N PHE A 791 2.46 -2.75 41.89
CA PHE A 791 1.48 -3.51 42.67
C PHE A 791 1.89 -3.66 44.14
N ILE A 792 3.17 -3.93 44.44
CA ILE A 792 3.66 -4.04 45.83
C ILE A 792 3.45 -2.72 46.58
N LYS A 793 3.67 -1.57 45.93
CA LYS A 793 3.43 -0.23 46.49
C LYS A 793 1.98 0.00 46.94
N LEU A 794 1.00 -0.64 46.28
CA LEU A 794 -0.39 -0.57 46.73
C LEU A 794 -0.57 -1.18 48.12
N PHE A 795 0.17 -2.22 48.46
CA PHE A 795 0.07 -2.89 49.75
C PHE A 795 1.04 -2.31 50.80
N LYS A 796 2.32 -2.10 50.44
CA LYS A 796 3.39 -1.66 51.34
C LYS A 796 4.15 -0.47 50.73
N ASN A 797 4.26 0.63 51.47
CA ASN A 797 5.08 1.78 51.04
C ASN A 797 6.32 1.89 51.94
N SER A 798 7.53 1.80 51.38
CA SER A 798 8.79 1.89 52.13
C SER A 798 9.85 2.67 51.33
N LYS A 799 10.78 3.34 52.03
CA LYS A 799 11.86 4.11 51.39
C LYS A 799 12.75 3.24 50.49
N SER A 800 12.97 1.97 50.84
CA SER A 800 13.74 1.04 50.01
C SER A 800 13.02 0.71 48.70
N LEU A 801 11.68 0.63 48.72
CA LEU A 801 10.88 0.39 47.53
C LEU A 801 10.90 1.61 46.59
N ASP A 802 10.90 2.83 47.13
CA ASP A 802 11.09 4.05 46.35
C ASP A 802 12.48 4.10 45.70
N LYS A 803 13.54 3.76 46.45
CA LYS A 803 14.91 3.66 45.89
C LYS A 803 14.99 2.64 44.76
N LEU A 804 14.37 1.47 44.94
CA LEU A 804 14.37 0.42 43.91
C LEU A 804 13.58 0.81 42.66
N VAL A 805 12.44 1.49 42.80
CA VAL A 805 11.69 2.05 41.67
C VAL A 805 12.56 3.08 40.92
N ASN A 806 13.20 4.01 41.64
CA ASN A 806 14.06 5.01 41.02
C ASN A 806 15.28 4.38 40.32
N PHE A 807 15.90 3.37 40.93
CA PHE A 807 16.99 2.61 40.31
C PHE A 807 16.52 1.95 39.01
N THR A 808 15.38 1.27 39.02
CA THR A 808 14.80 0.64 37.82
C THR A 808 14.51 1.68 36.72
N LEU A 809 14.02 2.86 37.08
CA LEU A 809 13.75 3.94 36.14
C LEU A 809 15.02 4.49 35.46
N ILE A 810 16.17 4.51 36.15
CA ILE A 810 17.44 4.91 35.55
C ILE A 810 17.83 3.93 34.43
N PHE A 811 17.70 2.61 34.66
CA PHE A 811 17.96 1.61 33.63
C PHE A 811 16.98 1.70 32.46
N ILE A 812 15.70 1.96 32.73
CA ILE A 812 14.72 2.22 31.66
C ILE A 812 15.14 3.45 30.85
N GLY A 813 15.60 4.52 31.50
CA GLY A 813 16.12 5.72 30.82
C GLY A 813 17.33 5.42 29.94
N ILE A 814 18.29 4.61 30.42
CA ILE A 814 19.44 4.16 29.62
C ILE A 814 18.98 3.34 28.41
N ALA A 815 18.03 2.41 28.59
CA ALA A 815 17.48 1.62 27.49
C ALA A 815 16.82 2.50 26.42
N VAL A 816 16.07 3.54 26.82
CA VAL A 816 15.47 4.52 25.89
C VAL A 816 16.51 5.30 25.10
N LEU A 817 17.64 5.66 25.73
CA LEU A 817 18.75 6.32 25.03
C LEU A 817 19.42 5.36 24.04
N LEU A 818 19.64 4.11 24.42
CA LEU A 818 20.20 3.08 23.53
C LEU A 818 19.27 2.80 22.34
N GLN A 819 17.95 2.80 22.55
CA GLN A 819 16.98 2.68 21.45
C GLN A 819 17.05 3.86 20.49
N ALA A 820 17.19 5.09 21.01
CA ALA A 820 17.35 6.29 20.18
C ALA A 820 18.64 6.22 19.35
N ILE A 821 19.75 5.77 19.95
CA ILE A 821 21.03 5.55 19.26
C ILE A 821 20.86 4.48 18.17
N GLY A 822 20.19 3.36 18.47
CA GLY A 822 19.93 2.31 17.48
C GLY A 822 19.13 2.80 16.27
N LEU A 823 18.10 3.62 16.49
CA LEU A 823 17.34 4.25 15.42
C LEU A 823 18.18 5.27 14.63
N GLY A 824 19.03 6.05 15.31
CA GLY A 824 19.93 7.01 14.67
C GLY A 824 21.02 6.35 13.81
N VAL A 825 21.62 5.26 14.29
CA VAL A 825 22.57 4.46 13.50
C VAL A 825 21.87 3.85 12.28
N ARG A 826 20.64 3.33 12.45
CA ARG A 826 19.85 2.83 11.33
C ARG A 826 19.57 3.93 10.30
N TRP A 827 19.19 5.14 10.71
CA TRP A 827 19.00 6.30 9.82
C TRP A 827 20.26 6.59 9.00
N TYR A 828 21.43 6.60 9.66
CA TYR A 828 22.71 6.82 8.99
C TYR A 828 23.02 5.74 7.92
N ILE A 829 22.73 4.46 8.24
CA ILE A 829 22.96 3.33 7.33
C ILE A 829 21.97 3.35 6.14
N SER A 830 20.68 3.58 6.40
CA SER A 830 19.67 3.58 5.34
C SER A 830 19.76 4.80 4.43
N GLY A 831 20.28 5.94 4.95
CA GLY A 831 20.27 7.22 4.24
C GLY A 831 18.88 7.87 4.21
N HIS A 832 17.93 7.34 4.99
CA HIS A 832 16.58 7.88 5.16
C HIS A 832 16.05 7.57 6.56
N GLU A 833 14.96 8.20 6.93
CA GLU A 833 14.45 8.20 8.30
C GLU A 833 13.93 6.82 8.71
N PRO A 834 14.09 6.41 9.98
CA PRO A 834 13.77 5.08 10.48
C PRO A 834 12.28 4.93 10.81
N TRP A 835 11.42 5.28 9.86
CA TRP A 835 9.96 5.04 9.88
C TRP A 835 9.39 4.88 8.46
N SER A 836 10.23 4.45 7.51
CA SER A 836 9.87 4.27 6.11
C SER A 836 9.04 3.01 5.86
N ASN A 837 9.29 1.96 6.64
CA ASN A 837 8.62 0.67 6.54
C ASN A 837 7.95 0.27 7.86
N GLY A 838 7.12 -0.78 7.81
CA GLY A 838 6.32 -1.22 8.94
C GLY A 838 7.14 -1.65 10.17
N TYR A 839 8.32 -2.26 9.97
CA TYR A 839 9.22 -2.67 11.05
C TYR A 839 9.79 -1.44 11.77
N GLU A 840 10.36 -0.52 11.00
CA GLU A 840 10.93 0.74 11.47
C GLU A 840 9.93 1.59 12.24
N ALA A 841 8.74 1.80 11.67
CA ALA A 841 7.72 2.59 12.33
C ALA A 841 7.24 1.95 13.65
N VAL A 842 7.17 0.62 13.77
CA VAL A 842 6.84 -0.05 15.04
C VAL A 842 7.94 0.13 16.09
N LEU A 843 9.22 0.11 15.69
CA LEU A 843 10.34 0.41 16.59
C LEU A 843 10.35 1.88 17.04
N PHE A 844 9.94 2.81 16.17
CA PHE A 844 9.80 4.20 16.53
C PHE A 844 8.62 4.43 17.49
N ILE A 845 7.45 3.82 17.22
CA ILE A 845 6.27 3.91 18.09
C ILE A 845 6.57 3.31 19.47
N SER A 846 7.31 2.20 19.55
CA SER A 846 7.70 1.60 20.83
C SER A 846 8.59 2.54 21.65
N TRP A 847 9.54 3.21 21.00
CA TRP A 847 10.40 4.21 21.63
C TRP A 847 9.58 5.37 22.21
N ILE A 848 8.65 5.94 21.43
CA ILE A 848 7.74 7.00 21.90
C ILE A 848 6.81 6.49 23.01
N GLY A 849 6.39 5.23 22.97
CA GLY A 849 5.60 4.59 24.02
C GLY A 849 6.31 4.60 25.38
N VAL A 850 7.58 4.16 25.43
CA VAL A 850 8.37 4.19 26.69
C VAL A 850 8.67 5.63 27.11
N LEU A 851 9.09 6.47 26.15
CA LEU A 851 9.43 7.86 26.40
C LEU A 851 8.23 8.63 26.98
N SER A 852 7.02 8.45 26.42
CA SER A 852 5.81 9.07 26.94
C SER A 852 5.49 8.62 28.37
N GLY A 853 5.69 7.34 28.70
CA GLY A 853 5.55 6.82 30.06
C GLY A 853 6.53 7.47 31.05
N LEU A 854 7.77 7.71 30.64
CA LEU A 854 8.76 8.43 31.46
C LEU A 854 8.43 9.91 31.59
N LEU A 855 8.07 10.60 30.51
CA LEU A 855 7.73 12.03 30.51
C LEU A 855 6.51 12.36 31.38
N MET A 856 5.56 11.42 31.46
CA MET A 856 4.33 11.56 32.24
C MET A 856 4.48 11.08 33.69
N TYR A 857 5.61 10.47 34.06
CA TYR A 857 5.89 10.05 35.43
C TYR A 857 6.26 11.26 36.31
N ARG A 858 5.36 11.68 37.21
CA ARG A 858 5.58 12.84 38.10
C ARG A 858 5.30 12.62 39.58
N ASN A 859 4.38 11.73 39.95
CA ASN A 859 3.92 11.60 41.34
C ASN A 859 4.25 10.24 41.97
N SER A 860 5.35 9.61 41.53
CA SER A 860 5.84 8.34 42.06
C SER A 860 4.95 7.12 41.81
N ASN A 861 3.99 7.23 40.88
CA ASN A 861 3.13 6.12 40.46
C ASN A 861 3.80 5.30 39.36
N ALA A 862 4.34 4.15 39.77
CA ALA A 862 5.12 3.28 38.91
C ALA A 862 4.30 2.57 37.80
N PHE A 863 2.96 2.62 37.84
CA PHE A 863 2.13 2.06 36.75
C PHE A 863 2.31 2.80 35.42
N ILE A 864 2.67 4.10 35.44
CA ILE A 864 2.84 4.93 34.24
C ILE A 864 4.06 4.47 33.40
N PRO A 865 5.29 4.44 33.95
CA PRO A 865 6.45 3.94 33.21
C PRO A 865 6.36 2.43 32.92
N ALA A 866 5.68 1.66 33.77
CA ALA A 866 5.40 0.24 33.51
C ALA A 866 4.55 0.06 32.24
N ALA A 867 3.49 0.86 32.09
CA ALA A 867 2.65 0.85 30.89
C ALA A 867 3.47 1.21 29.65
N GLY A 868 4.33 2.24 29.71
CA GLY A 868 5.24 2.59 28.61
C GLY A 868 6.14 1.42 28.16
N CYS A 869 6.78 0.73 29.12
CA CYS A 869 7.60 -0.47 28.82
C CYS A 869 6.78 -1.59 28.17
N LEU A 870 5.55 -1.81 28.65
CA LEU A 870 4.67 -2.85 28.12
C LEU A 870 4.27 -2.57 26.66
N ILE A 871 4.11 -1.30 26.25
CA ILE A 871 3.94 -0.93 24.83
C ILE A 871 5.12 -1.44 24.01
N ALA A 872 6.35 -1.15 24.47
CA ALA A 872 7.53 -1.55 23.73
C ALA A 872 7.67 -3.07 23.63
N VAL A 873 7.37 -3.81 24.69
CA VAL A 873 7.38 -5.28 24.68
C VAL A 873 6.36 -5.82 23.66
N ILE A 874 5.14 -5.29 23.65
CA ILE A 874 4.09 -5.75 22.71
C ILE A 874 4.48 -5.44 21.26
N LEU A 875 4.91 -4.20 20.99
CA LEU A 875 5.22 -3.73 19.65
C LEU A 875 6.51 -4.37 19.09
N MET A 876 7.59 -4.38 19.86
CA MET A 876 8.84 -5.00 19.45
C MET A 876 8.71 -6.53 19.39
N GLY A 877 7.89 -7.13 20.27
CA GLY A 877 7.55 -8.55 20.21
C GLY A 877 6.80 -8.91 18.93
N PHE A 878 5.88 -8.06 18.47
CA PHE A 878 5.23 -8.22 17.17
C PHE A 878 6.23 -8.10 16.01
N ALA A 879 7.13 -7.11 16.06
CA ALA A 879 8.13 -6.87 15.02
C ALA A 879 9.16 -8.02 14.88
N HIS A 880 9.56 -8.67 15.98
CA HIS A 880 10.53 -9.77 15.96
C HIS A 880 9.89 -11.17 15.94
N GLY A 881 8.65 -11.31 16.41
CA GLY A 881 7.94 -12.60 16.51
C GLY A 881 7.08 -12.94 15.30
N GLY A 882 6.73 -11.97 14.46
CA GLY A 882 5.94 -12.16 13.25
C GLY A 882 6.79 -12.41 12.01
N SER A 883 6.44 -13.41 11.19
CA SER A 883 7.07 -13.63 9.87
C SER A 883 6.71 -12.57 8.83
N GLN A 884 5.94 -11.54 9.21
CA GLN A 884 5.29 -10.58 8.31
C GLN A 884 6.01 -9.22 8.24
N MET A 885 6.94 -8.94 9.14
CA MET A 885 7.68 -7.68 9.14
C MET A 885 9.11 -7.92 8.67
N ASN A 886 9.49 -7.19 7.62
CA ASN A 886 10.82 -7.29 7.05
C ASN A 886 11.79 -6.35 7.79
N PRO A 887 12.81 -6.86 8.51
CA PRO A 887 13.80 -6.02 9.18
C PRO A 887 14.83 -5.41 8.22
N GLN A 888 14.86 -5.85 6.96
CA GLN A 888 15.78 -5.42 5.91
C GLN A 888 15.68 -3.92 5.64
N ILE A 889 16.81 -3.32 5.25
CA ILE A 889 16.88 -1.92 4.82
C ILE A 889 16.66 -1.91 3.31
N THR A 890 15.50 -1.42 2.87
CA THR A 890 15.10 -1.38 1.46
C THR A 890 15.19 0.06 0.93
N PRO A 891 15.45 0.26 -0.38
CA PRO A 891 15.38 1.58 -0.97
C PRO A 891 13.99 2.21 -0.81
N LEU A 892 13.94 3.52 -0.56
CA LEU A 892 12.67 4.27 -0.52
C LEU A 892 12.03 4.33 -1.89
N VAL A 893 10.76 3.93 -2.01
CA VAL A 893 9.98 4.19 -3.24
C VAL A 893 9.93 5.70 -3.57
N PRO A 894 9.88 6.09 -4.86
CA PRO A 894 10.13 7.47 -5.29
C PRO A 894 9.26 8.53 -4.59
N VAL A 895 7.97 8.23 -4.40
CA VAL A 895 6.99 9.13 -3.76
C VAL A 895 7.32 9.44 -2.29
N LEU A 896 8.04 8.55 -1.60
CA LEU A 896 8.45 8.72 -0.22
C LEU A 896 9.68 9.63 -0.07
N LYS A 897 10.39 9.98 -1.15
CA LYS A 897 11.52 10.91 -1.12
C LYS A 897 11.05 12.37 -0.98
N SER A 898 10.48 12.72 0.17
CA SER A 898 9.94 14.06 0.46
C SER A 898 10.28 14.50 1.88
N TYR A 899 10.62 15.79 2.04
CA TYR A 899 10.82 16.40 3.36
C TYR A 899 9.58 16.28 4.25
N TRP A 900 8.38 16.33 3.65
CA TRP A 900 7.14 16.22 4.40
C TRP A 900 6.94 14.84 5.02
N LEU A 901 7.41 13.77 4.37
CA LEU A 901 7.34 12.42 4.94
C LEU A 901 8.02 12.36 6.30
N MET A 902 9.21 12.98 6.41
CA MET A 902 9.97 13.03 7.66
C MET A 902 9.16 13.63 8.80
N ILE A 903 8.45 14.72 8.54
CA ILE A 903 7.71 15.45 9.58
C ILE A 903 6.37 14.80 9.85
N HIS A 904 5.55 14.64 8.81
CA HIS A 904 4.17 14.21 8.92
C HIS A 904 4.09 12.81 9.56
N VAL A 905 4.87 11.84 9.04
CA VAL A 905 4.80 10.46 9.50
C VAL A 905 5.35 10.35 10.92
N ALA A 906 6.44 11.05 11.25
CA ALA A 906 6.97 11.08 12.61
C ALA A 906 5.96 11.64 13.62
N ILE A 907 5.24 12.72 13.26
CA ILE A 907 4.23 13.33 14.14
C ILE A 907 3.03 12.39 14.34
N ILE A 908 2.49 11.79 13.26
CA ILE A 908 1.38 10.83 13.38
C ILE A 908 1.79 9.60 14.17
N THR A 909 2.91 8.96 13.84
CA THR A 909 3.34 7.74 14.52
C THR A 909 3.69 7.99 15.98
N SER A 910 4.22 9.17 16.32
CA SER A 910 4.40 9.59 17.72
C SER A 910 3.08 9.60 18.49
N SER A 911 1.97 10.00 17.86
CA SER A 911 0.65 9.97 18.50
C SER A 911 0.24 8.56 18.95
N TYR A 912 0.61 7.53 18.19
CA TYR A 912 0.27 6.14 18.48
C TYR A 912 0.94 5.64 19.76
N GLY A 913 2.14 6.13 20.10
CA GLY A 913 2.79 5.85 21.38
C GLY A 913 1.99 6.39 22.58
N PHE A 914 1.50 7.64 22.49
CA PHE A 914 0.64 8.23 23.53
C PHE A 914 -0.72 7.54 23.64
N PHE A 915 -1.31 7.13 22.51
CA PHE A 915 -2.56 6.36 22.51
C PHE A 915 -2.38 4.94 23.08
N GLY A 916 -1.26 4.29 22.78
CA GLY A 916 -0.89 3.01 23.38
C GLY A 916 -0.74 3.13 24.90
N LEU A 917 -0.08 4.19 25.38
CA LEU A 917 0.03 4.48 26.82
C LEU A 917 -1.34 4.68 27.44
N SER A 918 -2.19 5.45 26.79
CA SER A 918 -3.56 5.75 27.23
C SER A 918 -4.41 4.49 27.35
N ALA A 919 -4.31 3.58 26.37
CA ALA A 919 -5.02 2.30 26.36
C ALA A 919 -4.56 1.40 27.52
N LEU A 920 -3.25 1.27 27.73
CA LEU A 920 -2.71 0.46 28.83
C LEU A 920 -3.00 1.06 30.20
N LEU A 921 -2.91 2.37 30.37
CA LEU A 921 -3.35 3.06 31.59
C LEU A 921 -4.83 2.81 31.86
N GLY A 922 -5.66 2.84 30.81
CA GLY A 922 -7.07 2.46 30.86
C GLY A 922 -7.26 1.04 31.38
N THR A 923 -6.53 0.07 30.81
CA THR A 923 -6.51 -1.33 31.26
C THR A 923 -6.11 -1.45 32.73
N VAL A 924 -5.04 -0.78 33.16
CA VAL A 924 -4.61 -0.78 34.57
C VAL A 924 -5.71 -0.25 35.47
N VAL A 925 -6.38 0.84 35.12
CA VAL A 925 -7.51 1.38 35.90
C VAL A 925 -8.67 0.38 36.01
N LEU A 926 -9.00 -0.35 34.94
CA LEU A 926 -10.03 -1.40 34.98
C LEU A 926 -9.63 -2.54 35.93
N VAL A 927 -8.36 -2.98 35.89
CA VAL A 927 -7.82 -3.99 36.82
C VAL A 927 -7.84 -3.49 38.27
N LEU A 928 -7.49 -2.22 38.50
CA LEU A 928 -7.53 -1.60 39.83
C LEU A 928 -8.94 -1.62 40.44
N TYR A 929 -9.99 -1.42 39.64
CA TYR A 929 -11.37 -1.58 40.11
C TYR A 929 -11.71 -3.03 40.50
N ILE A 930 -11.10 -4.03 39.86
CA ILE A 930 -11.36 -5.44 40.15
C ILE A 930 -10.76 -5.87 41.49
N ILE A 931 -9.52 -5.43 41.76
CA ILE A 931 -8.76 -5.79 42.97
C ILE A 931 -9.13 -4.93 44.19
N ASP A 932 -9.93 -3.87 44.00
CA ASP A 932 -10.30 -2.94 45.06
C ASP A 932 -11.01 -3.64 46.25
N ASN A 933 -10.40 -3.49 47.43
CA ASN A 933 -10.90 -4.01 48.69
C ASN A 933 -10.77 -2.96 49.81
N LYS A 934 -11.48 -3.18 50.92
CA LYS A 934 -11.56 -2.21 52.04
C LYS A 934 -10.18 -1.80 52.57
N LYS A 935 -9.15 -2.67 52.53
CA LYS A 935 -7.80 -2.40 53.04
C LYS A 935 -6.99 -1.45 52.15
N ILE A 936 -7.18 -1.50 50.83
CA ILE A 936 -6.38 -0.73 49.86
C ILE A 936 -7.17 0.36 49.12
N SER A 937 -8.48 0.48 49.36
CA SER A 937 -9.38 1.33 48.57
C SER A 937 -8.97 2.80 48.51
N ALA A 938 -8.44 3.37 49.59
CA ALA A 938 -7.94 4.75 49.57
C ALA A 938 -6.78 4.94 48.57
N LYS A 939 -5.82 4.01 48.57
CA LYS A 939 -4.67 4.03 47.64
C LYS A 939 -5.10 3.73 46.20
N VAL A 940 -6.04 2.80 46.02
CA VAL A 940 -6.62 2.49 44.71
C VAL A 940 -7.35 3.71 44.14
N LYS A 941 -8.20 4.39 44.92
CA LYS A 941 -8.90 5.62 44.48
C LYS A 941 -7.94 6.75 44.11
N ALA A 942 -6.86 6.93 44.88
CA ALA A 942 -5.81 7.90 44.57
C ALA A 942 -5.12 7.54 43.24
N SER A 943 -4.69 6.28 43.09
CA SER A 943 -4.05 5.77 41.87
C SER A 943 -4.95 5.90 40.66
N VAL A 944 -6.22 5.48 40.74
CA VAL A 944 -7.20 5.62 39.65
C VAL A 944 -7.39 7.08 39.24
N THR A 945 -7.41 8.01 40.21
CA THR A 945 -7.54 9.44 39.90
C THR A 945 -6.33 9.96 39.16
N GLU A 946 -5.13 9.64 39.63
CA GLU A 946 -3.88 10.03 39.00
C GLU A 946 -3.74 9.42 37.60
N LEU A 947 -3.92 8.11 37.46
CA LEU A 947 -3.86 7.42 36.17
C LEU A 947 -4.89 7.97 35.19
N SER A 948 -6.09 8.33 35.65
CA SER A 948 -7.10 8.97 34.78
C SER A 948 -6.67 10.36 34.32
N ILE A 949 -6.05 11.17 35.20
CA ILE A 949 -5.51 12.50 34.85
C ILE A 949 -4.39 12.34 33.81
N VAL A 950 -3.46 11.42 34.05
CA VAL A 950 -2.34 11.14 33.13
C VAL A 950 -2.85 10.59 31.80
N ASN A 951 -3.84 9.69 31.82
CA ASN A 951 -4.49 9.16 30.61
C ASN A 951 -5.14 10.31 29.81
N GLU A 952 -5.84 11.25 30.47
CA GLU A 952 -6.42 12.42 29.81
C GLU A 952 -5.37 13.38 29.22
N MET A 953 -4.26 13.60 29.90
CA MET A 953 -3.13 14.37 29.37
C MET A 953 -2.50 13.67 28.16
N SER A 954 -2.24 12.36 28.26
CA SER A 954 -1.67 11.54 27.19
C SER A 954 -2.57 11.53 25.95
N LEU A 955 -3.88 11.31 26.12
CA LEU A 955 -4.87 11.37 25.04
C LEU A 955 -4.95 12.75 24.39
N THR A 956 -4.80 13.82 25.17
CA THR A 956 -4.80 15.19 24.63
C THR A 956 -3.56 15.41 23.74
N VAL A 957 -2.37 15.02 24.21
CA VAL A 957 -1.14 15.12 23.42
C VAL A 957 -1.21 14.24 22.17
N GLY A 958 -1.66 12.99 22.31
CA GLY A 958 -1.87 12.08 21.19
C GLY A 958 -2.85 12.65 20.16
N LEU A 959 -4.00 13.16 20.58
CA LEU A 959 -4.97 13.79 19.67
C LEU A 959 -4.36 14.99 18.95
N PHE A 960 -3.54 15.78 19.65
CA PHE A 960 -2.92 16.96 19.04
C PHE A 960 -1.93 16.57 17.95
N LEU A 961 -1.04 15.60 18.25
CA LEU A 961 -0.11 15.06 17.28
C LEU A 961 -0.84 14.39 16.10
N LEU A 962 -1.88 13.58 16.36
CA LEU A 962 -2.65 12.94 15.29
C LEU A 962 -3.35 13.96 14.39
N THR A 963 -3.97 14.98 14.99
CA THR A 963 -4.72 16.00 14.23
C THR A 963 -3.77 16.83 13.37
N VAL A 964 -2.72 17.40 13.97
CA VAL A 964 -1.70 18.17 13.25
C VAL A 964 -1.04 17.31 12.18
N GLY A 965 -0.65 16.09 12.53
CA GLY A 965 -0.09 15.13 11.59
C GLY A 965 -1.02 14.87 10.42
N THR A 966 -2.30 14.57 10.64
CA THR A 966 -3.28 14.31 9.55
C THR A 966 -3.33 15.46 8.55
N PHE A 967 -3.32 16.71 9.01
CA PHE A 967 -3.37 17.88 8.13
C PHE A 967 -2.02 18.21 7.47
N LEU A 968 -0.89 17.98 8.13
CA LEU A 968 0.43 18.00 7.48
C LEU A 968 0.53 16.95 6.38
N GLY A 969 -0.16 15.82 6.54
CA GLY A 969 -0.31 14.79 5.51
C GLY A 969 -1.07 15.30 4.29
N GLY A 970 -2.10 16.13 4.50
CA GLY A 970 -2.78 16.81 3.39
C GLY A 970 -1.87 17.81 2.66
N ILE A 971 -0.96 18.48 3.36
CA ILE A 971 0.04 19.34 2.71
C ILE A 971 1.00 18.52 1.86
N TRP A 972 1.49 17.40 2.39
CA TRP A 972 2.30 16.44 1.64
C TRP A 972 1.56 15.91 0.41
N ALA A 973 0.32 15.46 0.56
CA ALA A 973 -0.50 14.96 -0.54
C ALA A 973 -0.67 16.02 -1.65
N ASN A 974 -0.78 17.30 -1.28
CA ASN A 974 -0.87 18.38 -2.26
C ASN A 974 0.44 18.58 -3.05
N GLU A 975 1.59 18.39 -2.39
CA GLU A 975 2.91 18.47 -3.02
C GLU A 975 3.23 17.23 -3.86
N SER A 976 2.76 16.06 -3.42
CA SER A 976 3.04 14.78 -4.07
C SER A 976 2.07 14.43 -5.20
N TRP A 977 0.78 14.76 -5.03
CA TRP A 977 -0.32 14.36 -5.91
C TRP A 977 -1.18 15.54 -6.39
N GLY A 978 -0.73 16.78 -6.18
CA GLY A 978 -1.45 17.97 -6.65
C GLY A 978 -2.79 18.25 -5.96
N ARG A 979 -3.18 17.48 -4.93
CA ARG A 979 -4.43 17.67 -4.16
C ARG A 979 -4.22 17.44 -2.66
N TYR A 980 -4.86 18.25 -1.83
CA TYR A 980 -4.62 18.23 -0.38
C TYR A 980 -5.44 17.18 0.39
N TRP A 981 -6.49 16.63 -0.21
CA TRP A 981 -7.35 15.64 0.44
C TRP A 981 -7.96 14.70 -0.58
N SER A 982 -8.02 13.42 -0.25
CA SER A 982 -8.76 12.42 -0.98
C SER A 982 -9.58 11.55 -0.01
N TRP A 983 -10.56 10.81 -0.52
CA TRP A 983 -11.28 9.83 0.31
C TRP A 983 -10.53 8.50 0.43
N ASP A 984 -9.20 8.52 0.29
CA ASP A 984 -8.36 7.35 0.48
C ASP A 984 -8.60 6.71 1.86
N PRO A 985 -8.67 5.38 1.97
CA PRO A 985 -8.93 4.73 3.24
C PRO A 985 -7.96 5.12 4.36
N LYS A 986 -6.68 5.39 4.09
CA LYS A 986 -5.72 5.73 5.14
C LYS A 986 -5.93 7.13 5.70
N GLU A 987 -6.16 8.10 4.80
CA GLU A 987 -6.53 9.48 5.16
C GLU A 987 -7.86 9.47 5.96
N THR A 988 -8.84 8.71 5.47
CA THR A 988 -10.17 8.59 6.08
C THR A 988 -10.10 7.98 7.48
N TRP A 989 -9.35 6.89 7.67
CA TRP A 989 -9.20 6.24 8.97
C TRP A 989 -8.38 7.09 9.97
N ALA A 990 -7.37 7.84 9.52
CA ALA A 990 -6.69 8.82 10.36
C ALA A 990 -7.68 9.87 10.90
N PHE A 991 -8.57 10.39 10.05
CA PHE A 991 -9.59 11.34 10.47
C PHE A 991 -10.69 10.72 11.35
N ILE A 992 -11.09 9.47 11.10
CA ILE A 992 -11.96 8.70 12.01
C ILE A 992 -11.33 8.61 13.41
N SER A 993 -10.03 8.30 13.50
CA SER A 993 -9.31 8.28 14.77
C SER A 993 -9.32 9.63 15.47
N VAL A 994 -9.11 10.74 14.74
CA VAL A 994 -9.26 12.11 15.29
C VAL A 994 -10.65 12.31 15.90
N ILE A 995 -11.72 11.92 15.19
CA ILE A 995 -13.10 12.06 15.67
C ILE A 995 -13.36 11.21 16.91
N VAL A 996 -12.92 9.95 16.91
CA VAL A 996 -13.13 9.04 18.04
C VAL A 996 -12.41 9.54 19.29
N TYR A 997 -11.15 9.96 19.18
CA TYR A 997 -10.40 10.50 20.31
C TYR A 997 -10.92 11.87 20.76
N ALA A 998 -11.39 12.71 19.83
CA ALA A 998 -12.11 13.94 20.16
C ALA A 998 -13.37 13.62 20.96
N PHE A 999 -14.18 12.65 20.53
CA PHE A 999 -15.36 12.20 21.27
C PHE A 999 -15.00 11.75 22.70
N ILE A 1000 -13.98 10.90 22.86
CA ILE A 1000 -13.53 10.38 24.16
C ILE A 1000 -13.17 11.52 25.13
N LEU A 1001 -12.41 12.52 24.69
CA LEU A 1001 -12.07 13.69 25.52
C LEU A 1001 -13.29 14.56 25.84
N HIS A 1002 -14.31 14.57 24.98
CA HIS A 1002 -15.54 15.33 25.17
C HIS A 1002 -16.61 14.61 26.00
N VAL A 1003 -16.46 13.30 26.27
CA VAL A 1003 -17.37 12.53 27.15
C VAL A 1003 -17.53 13.19 28.53
N ARG A 1004 -16.48 13.84 29.05
CA ARG A 1004 -16.51 14.61 30.31
C ARG A 1004 -17.53 15.76 30.31
N LEU A 1005 -17.96 16.24 29.15
CA LEU A 1005 -18.94 17.32 29.00
C LEU A 1005 -20.38 16.79 28.91
N ILE A 1006 -20.57 15.48 28.72
CA ILE A 1006 -21.89 14.86 28.56
C ILE A 1006 -22.41 14.41 29.93
N PRO A 1007 -23.48 15.03 30.49
CA PRO A 1007 -23.89 14.82 31.88
C PRO A 1007 -24.07 13.38 32.36
N LYS A 1008 -24.57 12.48 31.51
CA LYS A 1008 -24.80 11.05 31.86
C LYS A 1008 -23.57 10.16 31.67
N MET A 1009 -22.49 10.68 31.10
CA MET A 1009 -21.29 9.91 30.73
C MET A 1009 -20.02 10.36 31.48
N LYS A 1010 -20.14 11.27 32.46
CA LYS A 1010 -19.00 11.85 33.21
C LYS A 1010 -18.42 10.90 34.26
N SER A 1011 -18.01 9.69 33.86
CA SER A 1011 -17.41 8.71 34.76
C SER A 1011 -15.95 8.43 34.38
N LYS A 1012 -15.05 8.41 35.38
CA LYS A 1012 -13.66 7.95 35.21
C LYS A 1012 -13.61 6.52 34.68
N TYR A 1013 -14.55 5.67 35.09
CA TYR A 1013 -14.66 4.30 34.58
C TYR A 1013 -14.89 4.29 33.07
N LEU A 1014 -15.92 5.02 32.61
CA LEU A 1014 -16.28 5.06 31.20
C LEU A 1014 -15.16 5.69 30.36
N PHE A 1015 -14.55 6.77 30.85
CA PHE A 1015 -13.42 7.40 30.17
C PHE A 1015 -12.24 6.43 29.94
N ASN A 1016 -11.82 5.69 30.97
CA ASN A 1016 -10.71 4.75 30.85
C ASN A 1016 -11.07 3.53 29.97
N LEU A 1017 -12.33 3.06 30.04
CA LEU A 1017 -12.81 2.01 29.14
C LEU A 1017 -12.79 2.47 27.67
N LEU A 1018 -13.28 3.68 27.40
CA LEU A 1018 -13.27 4.24 26.04
C LEU A 1018 -11.85 4.54 25.55
N SER A 1019 -10.92 4.94 26.43
CA SER A 1019 -9.50 5.10 26.10
C SER A 1019 -8.89 3.78 25.59
N LEU A 1020 -9.20 2.66 26.25
CA LEU A 1020 -8.81 1.32 25.81
C LEU A 1020 -9.47 0.95 24.47
N LEU A 1021 -10.79 1.10 24.34
CA LEU A 1021 -11.50 0.74 23.11
C LEU A 1021 -11.11 1.63 21.92
N GLY A 1022 -10.80 2.91 22.15
CA GLY A 1022 -10.39 3.85 21.11
C GLY A 1022 -9.13 3.42 20.37
N PHE A 1023 -8.23 2.68 21.03
CA PHE A 1023 -7.00 2.16 20.41
C PHE A 1023 -7.26 1.20 19.25
N SER A 1024 -8.44 0.56 19.21
CA SER A 1024 -8.86 -0.26 18.05
C SER A 1024 -8.88 0.55 16.75
N THR A 1025 -9.18 1.85 16.81
CA THR A 1025 -9.15 2.71 15.62
C THR A 1025 -7.74 2.92 15.12
N ILE A 1026 -6.74 3.06 16.01
CA ILE A 1026 -5.33 3.18 15.62
C ILE A 1026 -4.81 1.87 15.01
N ILE A 1027 -5.20 0.73 15.58
CA ILE A 1027 -4.89 -0.59 15.00
C ILE A 1027 -5.51 -0.70 13.60
N MET A 1028 -6.75 -0.25 13.40
CA MET A 1028 -7.37 -0.23 12.08
C MET A 1028 -6.66 0.73 11.12
N THR A 1029 -6.31 1.95 11.54
CA THR A 1029 -5.60 2.92 10.70
C THR A 1029 -4.23 2.42 10.26
N TYR A 1030 -3.46 1.79 11.16
CA TYR A 1030 -2.09 1.37 10.88
C TYR A 1030 -1.98 -0.05 10.28
N PHE A 1031 -2.69 -1.04 10.84
CA PHE A 1031 -2.66 -2.41 10.32
C PHE A 1031 -3.87 -2.70 9.44
N GLY A 1032 -5.06 -2.29 9.87
CA GLY A 1032 -6.31 -2.56 9.15
C GLY A 1032 -6.29 -2.07 7.70
N VAL A 1033 -5.95 -0.80 7.48
CA VAL A 1033 -5.92 -0.21 6.13
C VAL A 1033 -4.86 -0.88 5.25
N ASN A 1034 -3.63 -1.04 5.76
CA ASN A 1034 -2.52 -1.55 4.95
C ASN A 1034 -2.72 -3.01 4.51
N TYR A 1035 -3.41 -3.84 5.31
CA TYR A 1035 -3.62 -5.25 5.00
C TYR A 1035 -5.01 -5.59 4.45
N TYR A 1036 -6.07 -4.86 4.83
CA TYR A 1036 -7.46 -5.23 4.50
C TYR A 1036 -8.17 -4.27 3.55
N LEU A 1037 -7.61 -3.08 3.30
CA LEU A 1037 -8.21 -2.08 2.41
C LEU A 1037 -7.21 -1.73 1.29
N THR A 1038 -7.74 -1.28 0.17
CA THR A 1038 -6.95 -0.83 -0.99
C THR A 1038 -6.89 0.70 -1.02
N GLY A 1039 -5.70 1.29 -1.18
CA GLY A 1039 -5.54 2.75 -1.25
C GLY A 1039 -4.19 3.20 -1.80
N LEU A 1040 -4.05 4.50 -2.06
CA LEU A 1040 -2.83 5.15 -2.58
C LEU A 1040 -1.63 5.03 -1.62
N HIS A 1041 -1.90 4.74 -0.35
CA HIS A 1041 -0.88 4.56 0.68
C HIS A 1041 -0.49 3.10 0.95
N SER A 1042 -0.96 2.17 0.11
CA SER A 1042 -0.66 0.75 0.22
C SER A 1042 0.70 0.41 -0.44
N TYR A 1043 1.76 1.13 -0.09
CA TYR A 1043 3.11 0.86 -0.62
C TYR A 1043 3.70 -0.47 -0.13
N ALA A 1044 3.15 -1.01 0.97
CA ALA A 1044 3.47 -2.32 1.52
C ALA A 1044 2.25 -3.25 1.40
N GLN A 1045 1.55 -3.22 0.26
CA GLN A 1045 0.38 -4.06 0.04
C GLN A 1045 0.78 -5.53 -0.02
N GLY A 1046 0.77 -6.17 1.14
CA GLY A 1046 0.57 -7.60 1.24
C GLY A 1046 -0.90 -7.90 1.00
N ASP A 1047 -1.13 -8.97 0.28
CA ASP A 1047 -2.43 -9.57 0.06
C ASP A 1047 -3.15 -9.86 1.42
N PRO A 1048 -4.47 -9.57 1.56
CA PRO A 1048 -5.16 -9.54 2.85
C PRO A 1048 -5.07 -10.86 3.60
N VAL A 1049 -4.32 -10.85 4.71
CA VAL A 1049 -4.16 -12.03 5.56
C VAL A 1049 -5.42 -12.19 6.42
N PRO A 1050 -6.00 -13.41 6.54
CA PRO A 1050 -7.05 -13.72 7.51
C PRO A 1050 -6.80 -13.11 8.89
N VAL A 1051 -7.85 -12.54 9.48
CA VAL A 1051 -7.80 -11.93 10.80
C VAL A 1051 -7.21 -12.92 11.80
N PRO A 1052 -6.07 -12.62 12.43
CA PRO A 1052 -5.41 -13.57 13.31
C PRO A 1052 -6.30 -13.98 14.50
N SER A 1053 -6.23 -15.25 14.90
CA SER A 1053 -7.05 -15.80 15.99
C SER A 1053 -6.87 -15.05 17.32
N TRP A 1054 -5.67 -14.52 17.57
CA TRP A 1054 -5.38 -13.74 18.78
C TRP A 1054 -6.21 -12.45 18.88
N VAL A 1055 -6.67 -11.88 17.75
CA VAL A 1055 -7.54 -10.69 17.75
C VAL A 1055 -8.87 -11.00 18.43
N TYR A 1056 -9.50 -12.14 18.10
CA TYR A 1056 -10.75 -12.57 18.73
C TYR A 1056 -10.58 -12.87 20.23
N VAL A 1057 -9.44 -13.45 20.61
CA VAL A 1057 -9.07 -13.67 22.01
C VAL A 1057 -8.93 -12.34 22.75
N THR A 1058 -8.23 -11.36 22.18
CA THR A 1058 -8.08 -10.02 22.77
C THR A 1058 -9.44 -9.33 22.94
N ILE A 1059 -10.33 -9.37 21.93
CA ILE A 1059 -11.67 -8.79 22.03
C ILE A 1059 -12.45 -9.44 23.18
N THR A 1060 -12.38 -10.76 23.31
CA THR A 1060 -13.04 -11.51 24.39
C THR A 1060 -12.50 -11.13 25.77
N ILE A 1061 -11.17 -11.02 25.91
CA ILE A 1061 -10.52 -10.60 27.16
C ILE A 1061 -10.94 -9.18 27.54
N VAL A 1062 -10.93 -8.23 26.59
CA VAL A 1062 -11.35 -6.84 26.82
C VAL A 1062 -12.81 -6.78 27.24
N PHE A 1063 -13.68 -7.58 26.59
CA PHE A 1063 -15.10 -7.68 26.96
C PHE A 1063 -15.29 -8.21 28.38
N ILE A 1064 -14.63 -9.31 28.74
CA ILE A 1064 -14.67 -9.88 30.10
C ILE A 1064 -14.16 -8.86 31.12
N LEU A 1065 -13.01 -8.23 30.83
CA LEU A 1065 -12.43 -7.20 31.69
C LEU A 1065 -13.44 -6.08 31.94
N ALA A 1066 -14.06 -5.53 30.89
CA ALA A 1066 -15.06 -4.47 30.99
C ALA A 1066 -16.29 -4.89 31.81
N VAL A 1067 -16.83 -6.10 31.61
CA VAL A 1067 -18.00 -6.56 32.36
C VAL A 1067 -17.67 -6.74 33.85
N VAL A 1068 -16.55 -7.38 34.17
CA VAL A 1068 -16.14 -7.66 35.55
C VAL A 1068 -15.78 -6.36 36.28
N SER A 1069 -15.02 -5.46 35.65
CA SER A 1069 -14.67 -4.17 36.23
C SER A 1069 -15.88 -3.28 36.45
N TYR A 1070 -16.88 -3.29 35.54
CA TYR A 1070 -18.11 -2.53 35.70
C TYR A 1070 -18.94 -2.98 36.91
N LYS A 1071 -19.09 -4.31 37.09
CA LYS A 1071 -19.79 -4.86 38.27
C LYS A 1071 -19.14 -4.41 39.57
N ARG A 1072 -17.80 -4.48 39.65
CA ARG A 1072 -17.03 -4.04 40.83
C ARG A 1072 -17.14 -2.52 41.07
N TYR A 1073 -17.04 -1.72 40.01
CA TYR A 1073 -17.24 -0.27 40.05
C TYR A 1073 -18.62 0.09 40.61
N LYS A 1074 -19.69 -0.59 40.19
CA LYS A 1074 -21.06 -0.34 40.66
C LYS A 1074 -21.25 -0.73 42.13
N ILE A 1075 -20.63 -1.83 42.58
CA ILE A 1075 -20.71 -2.28 43.98
C ILE A 1075 -20.03 -1.29 44.93
N ARG A 1076 -18.93 -0.64 44.52
CA ARG A 1076 -18.14 0.27 45.37
C ARG A 1076 -18.64 1.72 45.39
N ASN A 1077 -19.48 2.10 44.43
CA ASN A 1077 -20.07 3.44 44.31
C ASN A 1077 -21.58 3.47 44.62
N LYS A 1078 -22.16 2.32 44.97
CA LYS A 1078 -23.37 2.24 45.80
C LYS A 1078 -22.92 2.36 47.26
#